data_AF-A0A496WSX2-F1
#
_entry.id   AF-A0A496WSX2-F1
#
_cell.length_a   1.000
_cell.length_b   1.000
_cell.length_c   1.000
_cell.angle_alpha   90.00
_cell.angle_beta   90.00
_cell.angle_gamma   90.00
#
_symmetry.space_group_name_H-M   'P 1'
#
loop_
_entity.id
_entity.type
_entity.pdbx_description
1 polymer ?
#
loop_
_entity_poly.entity_id
_entity_poly.type
_entity_poly.pdbx_seq_one_letter_code
_entity_poly.pdbx_strand_id
1 'polypeptide(L)'
;MNNKYTLYIDESGDFESPRGHWVIAGLLVDERYEDSERVLNAKFAKLPRSFGEGSRKDFHLTEFRSRYGHEEAIARAGQTLGTLNKLAIEYNFISVINFTKTKAQFRERTYRLMLADMLAMLETVLPSKSVINHLDVVVATRTIKGVRQTSVSDIDHDIIESLPFAMEIDLATRGLVDLLGKHLKVRMEYATNSWGLICADFIANISYHRDRDRELAFLDSLEANGKFAYFESFGGFEARRARVAERNGDFSAALHQWIAISNQVGTKDEVGDAIQRVLRKVFNRSGSSGADVVFEALLERIWRQGGAPQAFSQVLAELQVLEHEFEAFLSTNTRMNYDHLQFRLRNLMLIACNHLGQTDYASEIIALQSRKATSLATNPEYFNRVLDYRITATETLVNKLEIEDALLQALEYSKIVENYYEVWRLLLEEDDLDEFHISRFSIKTEMSLIRLCVIAYGLSDVLSDLEISKKLDRLENLLSDPRDKSRLLNYRIMFLLKQRRWREAIEVQLQRVANYREYEPGEFDVFWLLRAINDGLLNGVASRENDTVNILDNIIGNIRFEKRGHPYDLIAREVGLYYYLNGDSSHAKKMLRKSKSAALGTNARISKFLQGVLKVHEDFIFDRESNAQECFQPIEDSKWVSNILREDSGMSLLQKLRYYSPY
;
A
#
# COMPACT_ATOMS: atom_id res chain seq x y z
N MET A 1 -16.94 19.48 -31.75
CA MET A 1 -18.17 18.71 -32.04
C MET A 1 -19.14 18.99 -30.92
N ASN A 2 -20.42 19.25 -31.23
CA ASN A 2 -21.46 19.44 -30.20
C ASN A 2 -21.97 18.06 -29.78
N ASN A 3 -21.30 17.40 -28.83
CA ASN A 3 -21.74 16.08 -28.37
C ASN A 3 -22.93 16.27 -27.42
N LYS A 4 -24.12 15.90 -27.90
CA LYS A 4 -25.37 16.01 -27.16
C LYS A 4 -25.84 14.60 -26.88
N TYR A 5 -26.29 14.33 -25.65
CA TYR A 5 -26.70 13.00 -25.25
C TYR A 5 -28.08 13.02 -24.61
N THR A 6 -28.79 11.90 -24.75
CA THR A 6 -30.02 11.61 -24.03
C THR A 6 -29.84 10.31 -23.26
N LEU A 7 -30.05 10.35 -21.94
CA LEU A 7 -30.06 9.19 -21.07
C LEU A 7 -31.50 8.88 -20.66
N TYR A 8 -32.03 7.76 -21.16
CA TYR A 8 -33.32 7.21 -20.75
C TYR A 8 -33.11 6.28 -19.56
N ILE A 9 -33.92 6.39 -18.50
CA ILE A 9 -33.72 5.66 -17.25
C ILE A 9 -35.02 4.99 -16.81
N ASP A 10 -34.92 3.71 -16.46
CA ASP A 10 -35.96 2.97 -15.75
C ASP A 10 -35.38 2.14 -14.60
N GLU A 11 -36.23 1.59 -13.74
CA GLU A 11 -35.85 0.77 -12.60
C GLU A 11 -36.54 -0.59 -12.59
N SER A 12 -35.86 -1.58 -12.00
CA SER A 12 -36.42 -2.91 -11.77
C SER A 12 -35.95 -3.43 -10.41
N GLY A 13 -36.81 -4.16 -9.71
CA GLY A 13 -36.45 -4.77 -8.44
C GLY A 13 -37.65 -5.12 -7.56
N ASP A 14 -37.38 -5.90 -6.52
CA ASP A 14 -38.33 -6.10 -5.44
C ASP A 14 -38.21 -4.92 -4.46
N PHE A 15 -39.21 -4.04 -4.49
CA PHE A 15 -39.23 -2.84 -3.66
C PHE A 15 -39.87 -3.08 -2.29
N GLU A 16 -40.60 -4.19 -2.10
CA GLU A 16 -41.42 -4.41 -0.91
C GLU A 16 -40.77 -5.35 0.08
N SER A 17 -40.03 -6.36 -0.39
CA SER A 17 -39.39 -7.34 0.48
C SER A 17 -37.93 -6.97 0.83
N PRO A 18 -37.45 -7.43 2.01
CA PRO A 18 -36.05 -7.29 2.40
C PRO A 18 -35.08 -8.23 1.63
N ARG A 19 -35.58 -9.15 0.78
CA ARG A 19 -34.75 -10.06 -0.04
C ARG A 19 -34.73 -9.60 -1.52
N GLY A 20 -33.63 -9.80 -2.25
CA GLY A 20 -33.48 -9.43 -3.68
C GLY A 20 -32.65 -8.16 -3.92
N HIS A 21 -32.65 -7.64 -5.15
CA HIS A 21 -31.82 -6.51 -5.58
C HIS A 21 -32.66 -5.29 -6.04
N TRP A 22 -32.05 -4.11 -6.10
CA TRP A 22 -32.62 -2.94 -6.79
C TRP A 22 -31.69 -2.53 -7.93
N VAL A 23 -32.22 -2.44 -9.13
CA VAL A 23 -31.51 -2.01 -10.34
C VAL A 23 -32.13 -0.72 -10.86
N ILE A 24 -31.27 0.24 -11.22
CA ILE A 24 -31.60 1.31 -12.16
C ILE A 24 -30.81 1.02 -13.43
N ALA A 25 -31.44 1.05 -14.59
CA ALA A 25 -30.73 0.92 -15.85
C ALA A 25 -31.17 1.97 -16.86
N GLY A 26 -30.30 2.25 -17.81
CA GLY A 26 -30.54 3.27 -18.80
C GLY A 26 -29.92 3.01 -20.16
N LEU A 27 -30.52 3.66 -21.16
CA LEU A 27 -30.04 3.74 -22.54
C LEU A 27 -29.49 5.15 -22.77
N LEU A 28 -28.20 5.24 -23.06
CA LEU A 28 -27.53 6.45 -23.51
C LEU A 28 -27.51 6.49 -25.03
N VAL A 29 -27.92 7.61 -25.63
CA VAL A 29 -27.92 7.86 -27.08
C VAL A 29 -27.23 9.18 -27.37
N ASP A 30 -26.42 9.26 -28.43
CA ASP A 30 -25.65 10.46 -28.82
C ASP A 30 -26.46 11.52 -29.61
N GLU A 31 -27.70 11.77 -29.17
CA GLU A 31 -28.55 12.83 -29.72
C GLU A 31 -29.36 13.55 -28.61
N ARG A 32 -29.96 14.70 -28.95
CA ARG A 32 -30.96 15.36 -28.08
C ARG A 32 -32.29 14.61 -28.05
N TYR A 33 -33.05 14.79 -26.98
CA TYR A 33 -34.30 14.05 -26.74
C TYR A 33 -35.27 14.06 -27.93
N GLU A 34 -35.53 15.23 -28.54
CA GLU A 34 -36.46 15.32 -29.67
C GLU A 34 -35.95 14.57 -30.91
N ASP A 35 -34.64 14.62 -31.15
CA ASP A 35 -34.00 14.01 -32.30
C ASP A 35 -33.87 12.49 -32.10
N SER A 36 -33.50 12.04 -30.90
CA SER A 36 -33.41 10.63 -30.51
C SER A 36 -34.77 9.95 -30.56
N GLU A 37 -35.83 10.54 -30.00
CA GLU A 37 -37.18 9.96 -30.08
C GLU A 37 -37.68 9.87 -31.53
N ARG A 38 -37.41 10.86 -32.37
CA ARG A 38 -37.80 10.78 -33.79
C ARG A 38 -37.11 9.62 -34.50
N VAL A 39 -35.80 9.43 -34.27
CA VAL A 39 -35.02 8.32 -34.85
C VAL A 39 -35.51 6.97 -34.32
N LEU A 40 -35.71 6.84 -33.01
CA LEU A 40 -36.23 5.63 -32.38
C LEU A 40 -37.65 5.31 -32.87
N ASN A 41 -38.57 6.28 -32.90
CA ASN A 41 -39.93 6.07 -33.41
C ASN A 41 -39.92 5.62 -34.87
N ALA A 42 -39.10 6.21 -35.73
CA ALA A 42 -38.98 5.79 -37.13
C ALA A 42 -38.48 4.35 -37.26
N LYS A 43 -37.52 3.94 -36.42
CA LYS A 43 -36.92 2.61 -36.49
C LYS A 43 -37.80 1.52 -35.87
N PHE A 44 -38.46 1.83 -34.75
CA PHE A 44 -39.25 0.88 -33.97
C PHE A 44 -40.72 0.81 -34.41
N ALA A 45 -41.20 1.71 -35.29
CA ALA A 45 -42.61 1.80 -35.70
C ALA A 45 -43.25 0.48 -36.17
N LYS A 46 -42.47 -0.45 -36.75
CA LYS A 46 -42.98 -1.73 -37.27
C LYS A 46 -42.92 -2.87 -36.26
N LEU A 47 -42.21 -2.72 -35.14
CA LEU A 47 -41.99 -3.78 -34.16
C LEU A 47 -43.28 -4.31 -33.50
N PRO A 48 -44.26 -3.46 -33.12
CA PRO A 48 -45.50 -3.96 -32.55
C PRO A 48 -46.20 -4.96 -33.49
N ARG A 49 -46.31 -4.60 -34.77
CA ARG A 49 -46.92 -5.47 -35.78
C ARG A 49 -46.13 -6.75 -36.02
N SER A 50 -44.79 -6.71 -35.98
CA SER A 50 -43.98 -7.91 -36.17
C SER A 50 -44.06 -8.89 -35.00
N PHE A 51 -44.35 -8.40 -33.78
CA PHE A 51 -44.53 -9.24 -32.60
C PHE A 51 -45.99 -9.63 -32.32
N GLY A 52 -46.94 -9.12 -33.09
CA GLY A 52 -48.38 -9.35 -32.89
C GLY A 52 -49.00 -8.48 -31.80
N GLU A 53 -48.34 -7.40 -31.40
CA GLU A 53 -48.80 -6.46 -30.38
C GLU A 53 -49.61 -5.30 -31.00
N GLY A 54 -50.59 -4.80 -30.25
CA GLY A 54 -51.49 -3.74 -30.71
C GLY A 54 -50.82 -2.38 -30.82
N SER A 55 -49.89 -2.09 -29.92
CA SER A 55 -49.18 -0.80 -29.85
C SER A 55 -47.85 -0.91 -29.10
N ARG A 56 -47.07 0.18 -29.03
CA ARG A 56 -45.89 0.23 -28.16
C ARG A 56 -46.24 0.12 -26.67
N LYS A 57 -47.48 0.42 -26.27
CA LYS A 57 -47.88 0.37 -24.85
C LYS A 57 -47.88 -1.05 -24.29
N ASP A 58 -47.88 -2.04 -25.18
CA ASP A 58 -47.84 -3.46 -24.85
C ASP A 58 -46.39 -3.98 -24.69
N PHE A 59 -45.37 -3.12 -24.88
CA PHE A 59 -43.96 -3.50 -24.78
C PHE A 59 -43.43 -3.30 -23.36
N HIS A 60 -43.79 -4.24 -22.49
CA HIS A 60 -43.23 -4.36 -21.15
C HIS A 60 -42.69 -5.76 -20.93
N LEU A 61 -41.45 -5.89 -20.46
CA LEU A 61 -40.83 -7.23 -20.37
C LEU A 61 -41.56 -8.13 -19.37
N THR A 62 -42.07 -7.55 -18.29
CA THR A 62 -42.92 -8.25 -17.31
C THR A 62 -44.21 -8.78 -17.93
N GLU A 63 -44.84 -8.01 -18.83
CA GLU A 63 -46.04 -8.45 -19.54
C GLU A 63 -45.73 -9.54 -20.57
N PHE A 64 -44.61 -9.42 -21.31
CA PHE A 64 -44.16 -10.47 -22.22
C PHE A 64 -43.89 -11.78 -21.50
N ARG A 65 -43.28 -11.74 -20.31
CA ARG A 65 -43.05 -12.93 -19.49
C ARG A 65 -44.37 -13.58 -19.07
N SER A 66 -45.36 -12.78 -18.69
CA SER A 66 -46.69 -13.29 -18.32
C SER A 66 -47.46 -13.89 -19.50
N ARG A 67 -47.33 -13.31 -20.70
CA ARG A 67 -48.10 -13.74 -21.89
C ARG A 67 -47.46 -14.88 -22.66
N TYR A 68 -46.13 -14.88 -22.79
CA TYR A 68 -45.38 -15.77 -23.70
C TYR A 68 -44.41 -16.71 -22.97
N GLY A 69 -44.26 -16.56 -21.66
CA GLY A 69 -43.27 -17.30 -20.88
C GLY A 69 -41.89 -16.65 -20.93
N HIS A 70 -41.02 -17.08 -20.01
CA HIS A 70 -39.73 -16.44 -19.75
C HIS A 70 -38.78 -16.46 -20.95
N GLU A 71 -38.65 -17.61 -21.60
CA GLU A 71 -37.69 -17.80 -22.70
C GLU A 71 -38.01 -16.93 -23.91
N GLU A 72 -39.26 -16.94 -24.35
CA GLU A 72 -39.74 -16.17 -25.50
C GLU A 72 -39.68 -14.66 -25.19
N ALA A 73 -39.95 -14.25 -23.95
CA ALA A 73 -39.83 -12.87 -23.54
C ALA A 73 -38.38 -12.34 -23.64
N ILE A 74 -37.38 -13.13 -23.22
CA ILE A 74 -35.96 -12.76 -23.35
C ILE A 74 -35.54 -12.71 -24.82
N ALA A 75 -36.00 -13.65 -25.66
CA ALA A 75 -35.73 -13.62 -27.09
C ALA A 75 -36.30 -12.35 -27.76
N ARG A 76 -37.54 -11.97 -27.42
CA ARG A 76 -38.18 -10.73 -27.89
C ARG A 76 -37.49 -9.48 -27.38
N ALA A 77 -37.02 -9.48 -26.13
CA ALA A 77 -36.21 -8.39 -25.60
C ALA A 77 -34.90 -8.24 -26.37
N GLY A 78 -34.19 -9.35 -26.62
CA GLY A 78 -32.95 -9.37 -27.41
C GLY A 78 -33.16 -8.86 -28.84
N GLN A 79 -34.26 -9.21 -29.50
CA GLN A 79 -34.61 -8.69 -30.83
C GLN A 79 -34.97 -7.19 -30.81
N THR A 80 -35.67 -6.75 -29.76
CA THR A 80 -36.03 -5.34 -29.56
C THR A 80 -34.77 -4.49 -29.36
N LEU A 81 -33.91 -4.86 -28.41
CA LEU A 81 -32.63 -4.18 -28.15
C LEU A 81 -31.67 -4.30 -29.33
N GLY A 82 -31.65 -5.44 -30.02
CA GLY A 82 -30.87 -5.65 -31.25
C GLY A 82 -31.30 -4.77 -32.43
N THR A 83 -32.48 -4.15 -32.38
CA THR A 83 -32.89 -3.16 -33.38
C THR A 83 -32.08 -1.86 -33.28
N LEU A 84 -31.50 -1.55 -32.11
CA LEU A 84 -30.62 -0.40 -31.89
C LEU A 84 -29.32 -0.51 -32.72
N ASN A 85 -28.80 -1.72 -32.96
CA ASN A 85 -27.63 -1.95 -33.83
C ASN A 85 -27.82 -1.45 -35.27
N LYS A 86 -29.07 -1.18 -35.67
CA LYS A 86 -29.42 -0.71 -37.01
C LYS A 86 -29.62 0.81 -37.07
N LEU A 87 -29.29 1.52 -36.00
CA LEU A 87 -29.31 2.97 -35.94
C LEU A 87 -28.02 3.56 -36.55
N ALA A 88 -28.13 4.80 -37.05
CA ALA A 88 -26.97 5.55 -37.54
C ALA A 88 -26.34 6.43 -36.44
N ILE A 89 -26.82 6.27 -35.20
CA ILE A 89 -26.45 7.02 -34.01
C ILE A 89 -25.91 6.03 -32.97
N GLU A 90 -24.91 6.44 -32.18
CA GLU A 90 -24.29 5.59 -31.18
C GLU A 90 -25.19 5.45 -29.95
N TYR A 91 -25.13 4.27 -29.35
CA TYR A 91 -25.85 3.98 -28.12
C TYR A 91 -25.04 3.10 -27.19
N ASN A 92 -25.32 3.20 -25.89
CA ASN A 92 -24.75 2.37 -24.84
C ASN A 92 -25.78 2.11 -23.74
N PHE A 93 -25.66 0.98 -23.06
CA PHE A 93 -26.45 0.65 -21.88
C PHE A 93 -25.63 0.81 -20.61
N ILE A 94 -26.26 1.33 -19.55
CA ILE A 94 -25.65 1.52 -18.24
C ILE A 94 -26.59 0.97 -17.17
N SER A 95 -26.09 0.14 -16.27
CA SER A 95 -26.86 -0.34 -15.10
C SER A 95 -26.17 -0.02 -13.79
N VAL A 96 -26.95 0.36 -12.78
CA VAL A 96 -26.52 0.57 -11.41
C VAL A 96 -27.30 -0.38 -10.51
N ILE A 97 -26.60 -1.24 -9.78
CA ILE A 97 -27.20 -2.35 -9.02
C ILE A 97 -26.86 -2.22 -7.54
N ASN A 98 -27.89 -2.18 -6.69
CA ASN A 98 -27.75 -2.30 -5.24
C ASN A 98 -27.99 -3.77 -4.84
N PHE A 99 -26.93 -4.58 -4.80
CA PHE A 99 -27.07 -6.00 -4.47
C PHE A 99 -27.45 -6.22 -3.00
N THR A 100 -26.95 -5.36 -2.11
CA THR A 100 -27.09 -5.51 -0.65
C THR A 100 -28.37 -4.91 -0.08
N LYS A 101 -29.13 -4.15 -0.87
CA LYS A 101 -30.26 -3.32 -0.43
C LYS A 101 -29.92 -2.42 0.77
N THR A 102 -28.64 -2.05 0.94
CA THR A 102 -28.20 -1.13 1.99
C THR A 102 -29.01 0.17 1.89
N LYS A 103 -29.61 0.61 3.00
CA LYS A 103 -30.51 1.78 3.07
C LYS A 103 -31.83 1.66 2.29
N ALA A 104 -32.31 0.45 1.95
CA ALA A 104 -33.63 0.26 1.35
C ALA A 104 -34.80 0.82 2.20
N GLN A 105 -34.61 0.99 3.51
CA GLN A 105 -35.55 1.70 4.40
C GLN A 105 -35.74 3.19 4.03
N PHE A 106 -34.79 3.79 3.30
CA PHE A 106 -34.85 5.16 2.77
C PHE A 106 -34.94 5.14 1.25
N ARG A 107 -36.00 4.49 0.71
CA ARG A 107 -36.16 4.20 -0.73
C ARG A 107 -35.83 5.38 -1.64
N GLU A 108 -36.46 6.53 -1.41
CA GLU A 108 -36.29 7.71 -2.26
C GLU A 108 -34.86 8.28 -2.23
N ARG A 109 -34.22 8.31 -1.06
CA ARG A 109 -32.81 8.72 -0.93
C ARG A 109 -31.86 7.74 -1.62
N THR A 110 -32.15 6.44 -1.52
CA THR A 110 -31.38 5.37 -2.16
C THR A 110 -31.52 5.44 -3.68
N TYR A 111 -32.73 5.65 -4.20
CA TYR A 111 -32.97 5.88 -5.62
C TYR A 111 -32.15 7.07 -6.16
N ARG A 112 -32.22 8.22 -5.49
CA ARG A 112 -31.47 9.43 -5.86
C ARG A 112 -29.96 9.22 -5.91
N LEU A 113 -29.41 8.47 -4.95
CA LEU A 113 -27.98 8.14 -4.92
C LEU A 113 -27.58 7.17 -6.05
N MET A 114 -28.43 6.20 -6.40
CA MET A 114 -28.19 5.32 -7.56
C MET A 114 -28.26 6.10 -8.88
N LEU A 115 -29.14 7.09 -8.99
CA LEU A 115 -29.17 7.99 -10.14
C LEU A 115 -27.89 8.82 -10.23
N ALA A 116 -27.37 9.34 -9.11
CA ALA A 116 -26.09 10.02 -9.08
C ALA A 116 -24.93 9.10 -9.51
N ASP A 117 -24.91 7.84 -9.05
CA ASP A 117 -23.95 6.82 -9.50
C ASP A 117 -24.07 6.56 -11.01
N MET A 118 -25.29 6.50 -11.55
CA MET A 118 -25.52 6.29 -12.98
C MET A 118 -25.01 7.46 -13.82
N LEU A 119 -25.26 8.69 -13.39
CA LEU A 119 -24.77 9.88 -14.07
C LEU A 119 -23.25 9.93 -14.04
N ALA A 120 -22.64 9.59 -12.90
CA ALA A 120 -21.19 9.43 -12.79
C ALA A 120 -20.63 8.34 -13.73
N MET A 121 -21.40 7.29 -14.05
CA MET A 121 -21.01 6.22 -14.98
C MET A 121 -21.09 6.62 -16.45
N LEU A 122 -21.71 7.76 -16.81
CA LEU A 122 -21.85 8.19 -18.21
C LEU A 122 -20.50 8.27 -18.92
N GLU A 123 -19.48 8.82 -18.26
CA GLU A 123 -18.15 9.02 -18.86
C GLU A 123 -17.45 7.69 -19.22
N THR A 124 -17.83 6.57 -18.59
CA THR A 124 -17.19 5.26 -18.83
C THR A 124 -17.56 4.61 -20.15
N VAL A 125 -18.74 4.95 -20.70
CA VAL A 125 -19.22 4.40 -21.97
C VAL A 125 -18.95 5.35 -23.14
N LEU A 126 -18.31 6.48 -22.84
CA LEU A 126 -18.00 7.51 -23.82
C LEU A 126 -16.54 7.37 -24.30
N PRO A 127 -16.25 7.69 -25.58
CA PRO A 127 -14.87 7.73 -26.08
C PRO A 127 -13.97 8.65 -25.25
N SER A 128 -12.70 8.30 -25.09
CA SER A 128 -11.74 8.96 -24.17
C SER A 128 -11.49 10.46 -24.40
N LYS A 129 -12.03 11.04 -25.48
CA LYS A 129 -11.91 12.46 -25.86
C LYS A 129 -13.26 13.17 -25.99
N SER A 130 -14.38 12.49 -25.79
CA SER A 130 -15.70 13.13 -25.90
C SER A 130 -16.04 13.85 -24.61
N VAL A 131 -16.30 15.15 -24.74
CA VAL A 131 -16.90 15.99 -23.69
C VAL A 131 -18.40 16.05 -23.95
N ILE A 132 -19.23 15.80 -22.94
CA ILE A 132 -20.68 15.95 -23.02
C ILE A 132 -21.00 17.46 -22.94
N ASN A 133 -21.57 18.03 -24.01
CA ASN A 133 -21.92 19.47 -24.06
C ASN A 133 -23.39 19.74 -23.73
N HIS A 134 -24.24 18.71 -23.76
CA HIS A 134 -25.66 18.77 -23.40
C HIS A 134 -26.12 17.37 -23.00
N LEU A 135 -26.90 17.27 -21.93
CA LEU A 135 -27.48 16.00 -21.45
C LEU A 135 -28.98 16.17 -21.16
N ASP A 136 -29.82 15.43 -21.88
CA ASP A 136 -31.23 15.25 -21.53
C ASP A 136 -31.36 13.96 -20.68
N VAL A 137 -31.88 14.05 -19.47
CA VAL A 137 -32.15 12.91 -18.58
C VAL A 137 -33.64 12.64 -18.56
N VAL A 138 -34.06 11.50 -19.10
CA VAL A 138 -35.47 11.12 -19.21
C VAL A 138 -35.73 9.96 -18.27
N VAL A 139 -36.51 10.20 -17.22
CA VAL A 139 -36.78 9.21 -16.17
C VAL A 139 -38.22 8.71 -16.28
N ALA A 140 -38.39 7.38 -16.23
CA ALA A 140 -39.71 6.77 -16.18
C ALA A 140 -40.50 7.23 -14.94
N THR A 141 -41.77 7.64 -15.12
CA THR A 141 -42.62 8.05 -13.99
C THR A 141 -43.01 6.84 -13.14
N ARG A 142 -42.68 6.87 -11.85
CA ARG A 142 -43.14 5.85 -10.88
C ARG A 142 -44.54 6.19 -10.36
N THR A 143 -45.50 5.27 -10.56
CA THR A 143 -46.84 5.35 -9.97
C THR A 143 -47.14 4.12 -9.12
N ILE A 144 -47.42 4.33 -7.82
CA ILE A 144 -47.89 3.26 -6.92
C ILE A 144 -49.34 3.58 -6.55
N LYS A 145 -50.26 2.63 -6.80
CA LYS A 145 -51.71 2.79 -6.54
C LYS A 145 -52.30 4.09 -7.13
N GLY A 146 -51.85 4.50 -8.31
CA GLY A 146 -52.32 5.70 -9.00
C GLY A 146 -51.70 7.02 -8.52
N VAL A 147 -50.82 7.00 -7.51
CA VAL A 147 -50.13 8.20 -7.00
C VAL A 147 -48.69 8.23 -7.51
N ARG A 148 -48.31 9.34 -8.15
CA ARG A 148 -46.93 9.59 -8.61
C ARG A 148 -46.00 9.71 -7.41
N GLN A 149 -44.93 8.92 -7.40
CA GLN A 149 -44.01 8.82 -6.26
C GLN A 149 -42.86 9.83 -6.30
N THR A 150 -42.55 10.36 -7.49
CA THR A 150 -41.40 11.25 -7.70
C THR A 150 -41.81 12.44 -8.58
N SER A 151 -41.53 13.67 -8.16
CA SER A 151 -41.80 14.87 -8.97
C SER A 151 -40.55 15.32 -9.72
N VAL A 152 -40.73 16.08 -10.82
CA VAL A 152 -39.60 16.64 -11.60
C VAL A 152 -38.74 17.54 -10.71
N SER A 153 -39.35 18.32 -9.83
CA SER A 153 -38.65 19.19 -8.88
C SER A 153 -37.78 18.42 -7.87
N ASP A 154 -38.20 17.22 -7.45
CA ASP A 154 -37.40 16.37 -6.56
C ASP A 154 -36.17 15.84 -7.30
N ILE A 155 -36.33 15.39 -8.54
CA ILE A 155 -35.22 14.87 -9.36
C ILE A 155 -34.25 16.01 -9.71
N ASP A 156 -34.75 17.16 -10.14
CA ASP A 156 -33.93 18.33 -10.47
C ASP A 156 -33.12 18.83 -9.25
N HIS A 157 -33.76 19.02 -8.09
CA HIS A 157 -33.10 19.55 -6.90
C HIS A 157 -32.09 18.54 -6.31
N ASP A 158 -32.49 17.28 -6.14
CA ASP A 158 -31.64 16.29 -5.47
C ASP A 158 -30.50 15.75 -6.33
N ILE A 159 -30.67 15.61 -7.65
CA ILE A 159 -29.58 15.14 -8.53
C ILE A 159 -28.54 16.25 -8.71
N ILE A 160 -28.99 17.49 -8.96
CA ILE A 160 -28.09 18.62 -9.21
C ILE A 160 -27.31 19.00 -7.93
N GLU A 161 -27.94 18.95 -6.75
CA GLU A 161 -27.28 19.27 -5.48
C GLU A 161 -26.47 18.10 -4.86
N SER A 162 -26.74 16.84 -5.23
CA SER A 162 -25.96 15.69 -4.74
C SER A 162 -24.74 15.33 -5.60
N LEU A 163 -24.69 15.80 -6.85
CA LEU A 163 -23.54 15.65 -7.75
C LEU A 163 -22.21 16.16 -7.13
N PRO A 164 -22.16 17.33 -6.44
CA PRO A 164 -20.99 17.75 -5.67
C PRO A 164 -20.50 16.75 -4.61
N PHE A 165 -21.41 16.04 -3.94
CA PHE A 165 -21.04 14.99 -2.97
C PHE A 165 -20.56 13.70 -3.65
N ALA A 166 -21.03 13.40 -4.87
CA ALA A 166 -20.46 12.35 -5.71
C ALA A 166 -19.07 12.73 -6.26
N MET A 167 -18.80 14.02 -6.47
CA MET A 167 -17.48 14.56 -6.83
C MET A 167 -16.46 14.43 -5.70
N GLU A 168 -16.84 14.62 -4.43
CA GLU A 168 -15.95 14.34 -3.27
C GLU A 168 -15.50 12.87 -3.18
N ILE A 169 -16.11 11.97 -3.95
CA ILE A 169 -15.84 10.52 -3.98
C ILE A 169 -15.17 10.10 -5.31
N ASP A 170 -14.73 11.05 -6.15
CA ASP A 170 -14.14 10.80 -7.49
C ASP A 170 -15.04 9.99 -8.45
N LEU A 171 -16.36 9.97 -8.22
CA LEU A 171 -17.29 9.24 -9.09
C LEU A 171 -17.45 9.92 -10.46
N ALA A 172 -17.46 11.25 -10.50
CA ALA A 172 -17.48 12.03 -11.73
C ALA A 172 -16.10 12.65 -11.99
N THR A 173 -15.57 12.51 -13.21
CA THR A 173 -14.38 13.24 -13.65
C THR A 173 -14.73 14.19 -14.80
N ARG A 174 -13.77 14.61 -15.62
CA ARG A 174 -13.82 15.81 -16.48
C ARG A 174 -15.01 15.83 -17.45
N GLY A 175 -15.99 16.71 -17.18
CA GLY A 175 -17.02 17.15 -18.14
C GLY A 175 -18.41 17.30 -17.53
N LEU A 176 -18.79 16.43 -16.59
CA LEU A 176 -20.08 16.51 -15.88
C LEU A 176 -20.27 17.79 -15.04
N VAL A 177 -19.18 18.38 -14.57
CA VAL A 177 -19.16 19.62 -13.78
C VAL A 177 -19.57 20.85 -14.61
N ASP A 178 -19.15 20.91 -15.88
CA ASP A 178 -19.44 22.03 -16.78
C ASP A 178 -20.90 22.00 -17.29
N LEU A 179 -21.59 20.87 -17.12
CA LEU A 179 -23.01 20.68 -17.49
C LEU A 179 -23.99 21.19 -16.43
N LEU A 180 -23.53 21.37 -15.18
CA LEU A 180 -24.39 21.74 -14.04
C LEU A 180 -24.98 23.14 -14.25
N GLY A 181 -26.30 23.19 -14.41
CA GLY A 181 -27.11 24.42 -14.41
C GLY A 181 -27.75 24.78 -15.77
N LYS A 182 -27.00 24.85 -16.87
CA LYS A 182 -27.53 25.35 -18.16
C LYS A 182 -27.72 24.31 -19.28
N HIS A 183 -27.08 23.15 -19.16
CA HIS A 183 -27.00 22.16 -20.25
C HIS A 183 -27.47 20.75 -19.85
N LEU A 184 -27.98 20.59 -18.62
CA LEU A 184 -28.73 19.43 -18.14
C LEU A 184 -30.23 19.72 -18.17
N LYS A 185 -31.04 18.84 -18.76
CA LYS A 185 -32.50 18.94 -18.72
C LYS A 185 -33.11 17.63 -18.25
N VAL A 186 -33.89 17.66 -17.18
CA VAL A 186 -34.62 16.48 -16.70
C VAL A 186 -36.03 16.48 -17.27
N ARG A 187 -36.48 15.31 -17.72
CA ARG A 187 -37.85 15.04 -18.16
C ARG A 187 -38.36 13.79 -17.47
N MET A 188 -39.67 13.74 -17.27
CA MET A 188 -40.35 12.56 -16.75
C MET A 188 -41.49 12.16 -17.67
N GLU A 189 -41.49 10.92 -18.12
CA GLU A 189 -42.51 10.35 -19.00
C GLU A 189 -42.92 8.95 -18.54
N TYR A 190 -44.13 8.52 -18.88
CA TYR A 190 -44.50 7.12 -18.70
C TYR A 190 -43.63 6.25 -19.61
N ALA A 191 -43.16 5.10 -19.10
CA ALA A 191 -42.28 4.20 -19.85
C ALA A 191 -42.84 3.84 -21.24
N THR A 192 -44.15 3.63 -21.35
CA THR A 192 -44.86 3.32 -22.62
C THR A 192 -44.91 4.45 -23.65
N ASN A 193 -44.54 5.68 -23.29
CA ASN A 193 -44.64 6.83 -24.18
C ASN A 193 -43.37 7.08 -25.00
N SER A 194 -42.24 6.46 -24.63
CA SER A 194 -40.94 6.63 -25.28
C SER A 194 -40.33 5.26 -25.59
N TRP A 195 -39.81 5.08 -26.81
CA TRP A 195 -39.07 3.86 -27.15
C TRP A 195 -37.74 3.76 -26.39
N GLY A 196 -37.13 4.90 -26.06
CA GLY A 196 -35.93 4.94 -25.22
C GLY A 196 -36.21 4.40 -23.81
N LEU A 197 -37.34 4.78 -23.20
CA LEU A 197 -37.74 4.25 -21.90
C LEU A 197 -38.12 2.76 -21.95
N ILE A 198 -38.78 2.29 -23.02
CA ILE A 198 -39.06 0.84 -23.22
C ILE A 198 -37.74 0.04 -23.27
N CYS A 199 -36.71 0.56 -23.94
CA CYS A 199 -35.40 -0.09 -23.96
C CYS A 199 -34.74 -0.07 -22.57
N ALA A 200 -34.89 1.01 -21.81
CA ALA A 200 -34.41 1.13 -20.44
C ALA A 200 -35.11 0.13 -19.48
N ASP A 201 -36.43 -0.05 -19.59
CA ASP A 201 -37.22 -1.08 -18.87
C ASP A 201 -36.65 -2.48 -19.14
N PHE A 202 -36.45 -2.82 -20.42
CA PHE A 202 -35.98 -4.14 -20.82
C PHE A 202 -34.59 -4.44 -20.25
N ILE A 203 -33.65 -3.48 -20.35
CA ILE A 203 -32.30 -3.69 -19.81
C ILE A 203 -32.27 -3.68 -18.28
N ALA A 204 -33.14 -2.90 -17.61
CA ALA A 204 -33.29 -2.91 -16.15
C ALA A 204 -33.77 -4.28 -15.66
N ASN A 205 -34.76 -4.84 -16.36
CA ASN A 205 -35.34 -6.12 -16.01
C ASN A 205 -34.39 -7.30 -16.31
N ILE A 206 -33.66 -7.27 -17.43
CA ILE A 206 -32.59 -8.24 -17.72
C ILE A 206 -31.47 -8.14 -16.68
N SER A 207 -31.03 -6.93 -16.34
CA SER A 207 -29.98 -6.69 -15.33
C SER A 207 -30.39 -7.15 -13.93
N TYR A 208 -31.68 -7.03 -13.59
CA TYR A 208 -32.22 -7.53 -12.32
C TYR A 208 -32.18 -9.07 -12.21
N HIS A 209 -32.28 -9.77 -13.33
CA HIS A 209 -32.22 -11.23 -13.42
C HIS A 209 -30.87 -11.74 -13.94
N ARG A 210 -29.79 -10.98 -13.72
CA ARG A 210 -28.43 -11.31 -14.19
C ARG A 210 -27.90 -12.64 -13.66
N ASP A 211 -28.45 -13.17 -12.58
CA ASP A 211 -28.09 -14.47 -12.00
C ASP A 211 -28.55 -15.67 -12.86
N ARG A 212 -29.35 -15.44 -13.90
CA ARG A 212 -29.80 -16.48 -14.83
C ARG A 212 -28.88 -16.56 -16.04
N ASP A 213 -28.59 -17.79 -16.48
CA ASP A 213 -27.63 -18.07 -17.56
C ASP A 213 -27.87 -17.28 -18.86
N ARG A 214 -29.14 -17.11 -19.28
CA ARG A 214 -29.48 -16.43 -20.53
C ARG A 214 -29.31 -14.92 -20.43
N GLU A 215 -29.80 -14.32 -19.36
CA GLU A 215 -29.59 -12.90 -19.06
C GLU A 215 -28.10 -12.58 -18.91
N LEU A 216 -27.35 -13.41 -18.18
CA LEU A 216 -25.90 -13.25 -18.03
C LEU A 216 -25.20 -13.31 -19.38
N ALA A 217 -25.46 -14.34 -20.20
CA ALA A 217 -24.87 -14.48 -21.52
C ALA A 217 -25.20 -13.30 -22.46
N PHE A 218 -26.42 -12.76 -22.37
CA PHE A 218 -26.82 -11.59 -23.14
C PHE A 218 -26.06 -10.33 -22.69
N LEU A 219 -25.97 -10.08 -21.38
CA LEU A 219 -25.24 -8.94 -20.82
C LEU A 219 -23.74 -9.02 -21.11
N ASP A 220 -23.14 -10.21 -20.98
CA ASP A 220 -21.72 -10.44 -21.26
C ASP A 220 -21.42 -10.23 -22.76
N SER A 221 -22.35 -10.58 -23.66
CA SER A 221 -22.22 -10.28 -25.09
C SER A 221 -22.25 -8.78 -25.37
N LEU A 222 -23.10 -8.01 -24.67
CA LEU A 222 -23.12 -6.55 -24.80
C LEU A 222 -21.87 -5.91 -24.23
N GLU A 223 -21.37 -6.40 -23.08
CA GLU A 223 -20.13 -5.92 -22.44
C GLU A 223 -18.91 -6.17 -23.35
N ALA A 224 -18.80 -7.37 -23.93
CA ALA A 224 -17.73 -7.72 -24.87
C ALA A 224 -17.71 -6.84 -26.12
N ASN A 225 -18.87 -6.34 -26.56
CA ASN A 225 -19.02 -5.41 -27.67
C ASN A 225 -18.88 -3.93 -27.26
N GLY A 226 -18.59 -3.63 -25.99
CA GLY A 226 -18.48 -2.27 -25.48
C GLY A 226 -19.82 -1.50 -25.44
N LYS A 227 -20.96 -2.22 -25.45
CA LYS A 227 -22.31 -1.65 -25.48
C LYS A 227 -23.03 -1.68 -24.14
N PHE A 228 -22.42 -2.26 -23.11
CA PHE A 228 -22.98 -2.35 -21.77
C PHE A 228 -21.90 -2.14 -20.70
N ALA A 229 -22.22 -1.32 -19.71
CA ALA A 229 -21.45 -1.16 -18.49
C ALA A 229 -22.37 -1.27 -17.28
N TYR A 230 -21.87 -1.81 -16.18
CA TYR A 230 -22.62 -1.84 -14.93
C TYR A 230 -21.76 -1.43 -13.73
N PHE A 231 -22.41 -0.89 -12.71
CA PHE A 231 -21.78 -0.48 -11.46
C PHE A 231 -22.57 -1.02 -10.27
N GLU A 232 -21.88 -1.58 -9.29
CA GLU A 232 -22.49 -1.98 -8.04
C GLU A 232 -22.55 -0.78 -7.08
N SER A 233 -23.76 -0.23 -6.91
CA SER A 233 -24.04 0.87 -5.99
C SER A 233 -24.27 0.38 -4.56
N PHE A 234 -23.84 1.22 -3.63
CA PHE A 234 -23.81 1.01 -2.19
C PHE A 234 -22.90 -0.12 -1.66
N GLY A 235 -22.35 0.20 -0.50
CA GLY A 235 -21.32 -0.48 0.27
C GLY A 235 -20.83 0.52 1.32
N GLY A 236 -19.87 0.15 2.17
CA GLY A 236 -19.15 1.15 2.98
C GLY A 236 -18.50 2.21 2.08
N PHE A 237 -18.27 3.43 2.60
CA PHE A 237 -17.63 4.53 1.84
C PHE A 237 -16.34 4.07 1.15
N GLU A 238 -15.54 3.27 1.85
CA GLU A 238 -14.29 2.73 1.34
C GLU A 238 -14.48 1.74 0.18
N ALA A 239 -15.47 0.85 0.27
CA ALA A 239 -15.80 -0.10 -0.80
C ALA A 239 -16.24 0.61 -2.09
N ARG A 240 -16.96 1.74 -1.95
CA ARG A 240 -17.35 2.57 -3.10
C ARG A 240 -16.12 3.18 -3.79
N ARG A 241 -15.17 3.75 -3.03
CA ARG A 241 -13.91 4.26 -3.59
C ARG A 241 -13.13 3.17 -4.31
N ALA A 242 -13.13 1.94 -3.78
CA ALA A 242 -12.32 0.85 -4.34
C ALA A 242 -12.86 0.43 -5.71
N ARG A 243 -14.20 0.37 -5.85
CA ARG A 243 -14.89 0.12 -7.13
C ARG A 243 -14.67 1.24 -8.15
N VAL A 244 -14.60 2.49 -7.70
CA VAL A 244 -14.30 3.65 -8.57
C VAL A 244 -12.87 3.59 -9.10
N ALA A 245 -11.89 3.29 -8.25
CA ALA A 245 -10.51 3.09 -8.68
C ALA A 245 -10.40 1.93 -9.69
N GLU A 246 -11.08 0.80 -9.41
CA GLU A 246 -11.13 -0.37 -10.29
C GLU A 246 -11.73 -0.01 -11.67
N ARG A 247 -12.79 0.81 -11.69
CA ARG A 247 -13.44 1.34 -12.90
C ARG A 247 -12.51 2.23 -13.71
N ASN A 248 -11.79 3.14 -13.05
CA ASN A 248 -10.89 4.09 -13.72
C ASN A 248 -9.60 3.43 -14.24
N GLY A 249 -9.41 2.13 -14.03
CA GLY A 249 -8.20 1.40 -14.40
C GLY A 249 -7.03 1.61 -13.42
N ASP A 250 -7.25 2.32 -12.31
CA ASP A 250 -6.27 2.43 -11.22
C ASP A 250 -6.38 1.20 -10.31
N PHE A 251 -5.93 0.06 -10.83
CA PHE A 251 -6.00 -1.21 -10.12
C PHE A 251 -5.12 -1.23 -8.87
N SER A 252 -4.04 -0.44 -8.83
CA SER A 252 -3.19 -0.30 -7.64
C SER A 252 -3.97 0.35 -6.50
N ALA A 253 -4.65 1.47 -6.76
CA ALA A 253 -5.49 2.11 -5.75
C ALA A 253 -6.70 1.23 -5.36
N ALA A 254 -7.28 0.50 -6.30
CA ALA A 254 -8.38 -0.42 -6.02
C ALA A 254 -7.95 -1.55 -5.06
N LEU A 255 -6.84 -2.24 -5.36
CA LEU A 255 -6.31 -3.31 -4.51
C LEU A 255 -5.96 -2.78 -3.12
N HIS A 256 -5.27 -1.64 -3.07
CA HIS A 256 -4.89 -1.01 -1.81
C HIS A 256 -6.11 -0.74 -0.91
N GLN A 257 -7.20 -0.23 -1.47
CA GLN A 257 -8.40 0.07 -0.70
C GLN A 257 -9.13 -1.20 -0.23
N TRP A 258 -9.20 -2.25 -1.07
CA TRP A 258 -9.77 -3.53 -0.63
C TRP A 258 -8.94 -4.21 0.46
N ILE A 259 -7.61 -4.14 0.38
CA ILE A 259 -6.70 -4.62 1.42
C ILE A 259 -6.92 -3.87 2.73
N ALA A 260 -7.02 -2.53 2.68
CA ALA A 260 -7.31 -1.72 3.86
C ALA A 260 -8.66 -2.06 4.52
N ILE A 261 -9.71 -2.29 3.70
CA ILE A 261 -11.03 -2.73 4.20
C ILE A 261 -10.93 -4.10 4.88
N SER A 262 -10.21 -5.04 4.28
CA SER A 262 -9.99 -6.38 4.85
C SER A 262 -9.30 -6.28 6.22
N ASN A 263 -8.30 -5.41 6.35
CA ASN A 263 -7.57 -5.20 7.60
C ASN A 263 -8.45 -4.58 8.70
N GLN A 264 -9.43 -3.73 8.35
CA GLN A 264 -10.33 -3.10 9.33
C GLN A 264 -11.49 -4.00 9.79
N VAL A 265 -12.08 -4.76 8.87
CA VAL A 265 -13.34 -5.49 9.09
C VAL A 265 -13.10 -6.98 9.36
N GLY A 266 -11.87 -7.45 9.22
CA GLY A 266 -11.50 -8.87 9.20
C GLY A 266 -11.80 -9.52 7.85
N THR A 267 -11.22 -10.69 7.60
CA THR A 267 -11.42 -11.46 6.36
C THR A 267 -12.89 -11.85 6.21
N LYS A 268 -13.59 -11.18 5.30
CA LYS A 268 -14.91 -11.58 4.81
C LYS A 268 -14.76 -12.10 3.39
N ASP A 269 -15.43 -13.19 3.07
CA ASP A 269 -15.40 -13.82 1.74
C ASP A 269 -15.65 -12.80 0.63
N GLU A 270 -16.60 -11.86 0.83
CA GLU A 270 -16.92 -10.80 -0.14
C GLU A 270 -15.73 -9.85 -0.46
N VAL A 271 -14.87 -9.57 0.52
CA VAL A 271 -13.70 -8.68 0.33
C VAL A 271 -12.57 -9.45 -0.34
N GLY A 272 -12.34 -10.71 0.05
CA GLY A 272 -11.40 -11.61 -0.64
C GLY A 272 -11.79 -11.77 -2.11
N ASP A 273 -13.06 -12.05 -2.40
CA ASP A 273 -13.59 -12.14 -3.77
C ASP A 273 -13.36 -10.86 -4.58
N ALA A 274 -13.50 -9.68 -3.95
CA ALA A 274 -13.21 -8.41 -4.60
C ALA A 274 -11.71 -8.25 -4.92
N ILE A 275 -10.82 -8.63 -3.99
CA ILE A 275 -9.36 -8.62 -4.22
C ILE A 275 -9.02 -9.59 -5.37
N GLN A 276 -9.53 -10.82 -5.33
CA GLN A 276 -9.34 -11.83 -6.38
C GLN A 276 -9.82 -11.34 -7.74
N ARG A 277 -10.98 -10.66 -7.80
CA ARG A 277 -11.51 -10.05 -9.03
C ARG A 277 -10.53 -9.02 -9.60
N VAL A 278 -10.01 -8.12 -8.76
CA VAL A 278 -9.07 -7.09 -9.21
C VAL A 278 -7.74 -7.72 -9.64
N LEU A 279 -7.20 -8.68 -8.89
CA LEU A 279 -5.99 -9.43 -9.28
C LEU A 279 -6.15 -10.08 -10.65
N ARG A 280 -7.27 -10.77 -10.91
CA ARG A 280 -7.58 -11.32 -12.24
C ARG A 280 -7.59 -10.26 -13.32
N LYS A 281 -8.13 -9.06 -13.06
CA LYS A 281 -8.09 -7.95 -14.04
C LYS A 281 -6.67 -7.49 -14.29
N VAL A 282 -5.86 -7.32 -13.24
CA VAL A 282 -4.45 -6.91 -13.35
C VAL A 282 -3.68 -7.89 -14.23
N PHE A 283 -3.69 -9.18 -13.89
CA PHE A 283 -2.85 -10.19 -14.54
C PHE A 283 -3.39 -10.69 -15.88
N ASN A 284 -4.70 -10.61 -16.15
CA ASN A 284 -5.27 -11.08 -17.42
C ASN A 284 -5.49 -9.96 -18.45
N ARG A 285 -5.66 -8.69 -18.03
CA ARG A 285 -5.98 -7.58 -18.96
C ARG A 285 -4.79 -6.67 -19.25
N SER A 286 -3.80 -6.59 -18.37
CA SER A 286 -2.71 -5.58 -18.47
C SER A 286 -1.46 -6.08 -19.20
N GLY A 287 -1.42 -7.35 -19.60
CA GLY A 287 -0.19 -8.03 -20.03
C GLY A 287 0.80 -8.21 -18.87
N SER A 288 1.91 -8.91 -19.11
CA SER A 288 2.91 -9.21 -18.07
C SER A 288 3.57 -7.94 -17.51
N SER A 289 4.06 -7.05 -18.38
CA SER A 289 4.70 -5.81 -17.95
C SER A 289 3.75 -4.85 -17.23
N GLY A 290 2.47 -4.79 -17.65
CA GLY A 290 1.48 -3.97 -16.98
C GLY A 290 1.13 -4.49 -15.58
N ALA A 291 1.07 -5.81 -15.42
CA ALA A 291 0.83 -6.44 -14.13
C ALA A 291 1.96 -6.15 -13.12
N ASP A 292 3.22 -6.25 -13.56
CA ASP A 292 4.39 -5.93 -12.73
C ASP A 292 4.37 -4.47 -12.27
N VAL A 293 4.08 -3.52 -13.17
CA VAL A 293 3.99 -2.09 -12.83
C VAL A 293 2.89 -1.82 -11.81
N VAL A 294 1.70 -2.40 -11.98
CA VAL A 294 0.59 -2.23 -11.05
C VAL A 294 0.94 -2.83 -9.68
N PHE A 295 1.60 -3.99 -9.65
CA PHE A 295 1.97 -4.66 -8.41
C PHE A 295 3.05 -3.89 -7.64
N GLU A 296 4.10 -3.39 -8.30
CA GLU A 296 5.10 -2.54 -7.65
C GLU A 296 4.50 -1.22 -7.15
N ALA A 297 3.59 -0.60 -7.92
CA ALA A 297 2.87 0.59 -7.48
C ALA A 297 2.03 0.33 -6.23
N LEU A 298 1.38 -0.84 -6.14
CA LEU A 298 0.64 -1.26 -4.94
C LEU A 298 1.57 -1.39 -3.73
N LEU A 299 2.70 -2.09 -3.88
CA LEU A 299 3.68 -2.25 -2.79
C LEU A 299 4.22 -0.90 -2.32
N GLU A 300 4.51 0.01 -3.24
CA GLU A 300 4.96 1.36 -2.90
C GLU A 300 3.87 2.15 -2.15
N ARG A 301 2.60 2.01 -2.57
CA ARG A 301 1.46 2.69 -1.93
C ARG A 301 1.26 2.22 -0.48
N ILE A 302 1.37 0.92 -0.24
CA ILE A 302 1.34 0.32 1.11
C ILE A 302 2.55 0.85 1.91
N TRP A 303 3.76 0.82 1.33
CA TRP A 303 4.99 1.21 2.03
C TRP A 303 5.04 2.68 2.44
N ARG A 304 4.56 3.60 1.60
CA ARG A 304 4.60 5.06 1.86
C ARG A 304 3.80 5.46 3.10
N GLN A 305 2.85 4.65 3.56
CA GLN A 305 2.12 4.88 4.81
C GLN A 305 2.97 4.58 6.06
N GLY A 306 4.06 3.82 5.91
CA GLY A 306 4.97 3.36 6.96
C GLY A 306 6.02 4.39 7.42
N GLY A 307 5.88 5.69 7.14
CA GLY A 307 6.92 6.69 7.40
C GLY A 307 7.30 6.90 8.87
N ALA A 308 6.52 6.36 9.82
CA ALA A 308 6.79 6.40 11.25
C ALA A 308 6.95 4.97 11.82
N PRO A 309 7.81 4.75 12.83
CA PRO A 309 7.99 3.43 13.45
C PRO A 309 6.69 2.75 13.91
N GLN A 310 5.67 3.54 14.27
CA GLN A 310 4.37 3.07 14.75
C GLN A 310 3.47 2.53 13.61
N ALA A 311 3.76 2.87 12.35
CA ALA A 311 2.96 2.49 11.19
C ALA A 311 3.38 1.13 10.58
N PHE A 312 4.54 0.57 10.96
CA PHE A 312 5.01 -0.71 10.42
C PHE A 312 4.08 -1.89 10.75
N SER A 313 3.36 -1.85 11.88
CA SER A 313 2.38 -2.88 12.23
C SER A 313 1.21 -2.92 11.24
N GLN A 314 0.70 -1.75 10.85
CA GLN A 314 -0.35 -1.64 9.85
C GLN A 314 0.17 -2.07 8.47
N VAL A 315 1.36 -1.61 8.08
CA VAL A 315 2.01 -2.00 6.83
C VAL A 315 2.15 -3.52 6.75
N LEU A 316 2.66 -4.17 7.81
CA LEU A 316 2.82 -5.62 7.82
C LEU A 316 1.47 -6.34 7.69
N ALA A 317 0.44 -5.89 8.39
CA ALA A 317 -0.89 -6.48 8.31
C ALA A 317 -1.49 -6.38 6.89
N GLU A 318 -1.34 -5.24 6.22
CA GLU A 318 -1.80 -5.06 4.84
C GLU A 318 -1.01 -5.95 3.86
N LEU A 319 0.31 -6.09 4.04
CA LEU A 319 1.14 -6.98 3.23
C LEU A 319 0.78 -8.47 3.46
N GLN A 320 0.39 -8.86 4.67
CA GLN A 320 -0.10 -10.21 4.98
C GLN A 320 -1.41 -10.53 4.26
N VAL A 321 -2.36 -9.58 4.25
CA VAL A 321 -3.59 -9.74 3.47
C VAL A 321 -3.28 -9.91 1.98
N LEU A 322 -2.39 -9.07 1.44
CA LEU A 322 -1.98 -9.18 0.04
C LEU A 322 -1.28 -10.52 -0.25
N GLU A 323 -0.42 -11.00 0.64
CA GLU A 323 0.28 -12.27 0.44
C GLU A 323 -0.69 -13.45 0.42
N HIS A 324 -1.62 -13.51 1.37
CA HIS A 324 -2.64 -14.55 1.44
C HIS A 324 -3.49 -14.62 0.16
N GLU A 325 -4.02 -13.47 -0.26
CA GLU A 325 -4.85 -13.38 -1.46
C GLU A 325 -4.04 -13.67 -2.74
N PHE A 326 -2.79 -13.22 -2.79
CA PHE A 326 -1.93 -13.48 -3.95
C PHE A 326 -1.55 -14.96 -4.05
N GLU A 327 -1.32 -15.66 -2.94
CA GLU A 327 -1.12 -17.11 -2.93
C GLU A 327 -2.33 -17.88 -3.44
N ALA A 328 -3.54 -17.51 -2.98
CA ALA A 328 -4.78 -18.07 -3.48
C ALA A 328 -4.93 -17.86 -5.00
N PHE A 329 -4.61 -16.66 -5.48
CA PHE A 329 -4.60 -16.35 -6.91
C PHE A 329 -3.62 -17.22 -7.71
N LEU A 330 -2.38 -17.40 -7.22
CA LEU A 330 -1.36 -18.21 -7.90
C LEU A 330 -1.73 -19.70 -7.92
N SER A 331 -2.30 -20.22 -6.83
CA SER A 331 -2.75 -21.60 -6.73
C SER A 331 -3.83 -21.96 -7.76
N THR A 332 -4.67 -20.99 -8.12
CA THR A 332 -5.74 -21.15 -9.13
C THR A 332 -5.26 -20.88 -10.55
N ASN A 333 -4.11 -20.25 -10.74
CA ASN A 333 -3.55 -19.84 -12.04
C ASN A 333 -2.15 -20.44 -12.29
N THR A 334 -1.98 -21.74 -12.08
CA THR A 334 -0.70 -22.47 -12.11
C THR A 334 0.11 -22.37 -13.42
N ARG A 335 -0.49 -21.88 -14.50
CA ARG A 335 0.21 -21.68 -15.79
C ARG A 335 1.06 -20.41 -15.84
N MET A 336 0.85 -19.46 -14.92
CA MET A 336 1.60 -18.20 -14.89
C MET A 336 2.64 -18.23 -13.75
N ASN A 337 3.90 -17.95 -14.08
CA ASN A 337 4.97 -17.86 -13.08
C ASN A 337 5.19 -16.40 -12.68
N TYR A 338 4.70 -16.02 -11.49
CA TYR A 338 4.91 -14.71 -10.87
C TYR A 338 5.71 -14.81 -9.56
N ASP A 339 6.60 -15.80 -9.46
CA ASP A 339 7.43 -16.02 -8.28
C ASP A 339 8.25 -14.79 -7.90
N HIS A 340 8.68 -13.99 -8.88
CA HIS A 340 9.45 -12.77 -8.65
C HIS A 340 8.65 -11.67 -7.92
N LEU A 341 7.34 -11.57 -8.17
CA LEU A 341 6.45 -10.64 -7.48
C LEU A 341 6.18 -11.11 -6.05
N GLN A 342 5.95 -12.41 -5.86
CA GLN A 342 5.77 -12.96 -4.52
C GLN A 342 7.05 -12.80 -3.69
N PHE A 343 8.21 -13.03 -4.29
CA PHE A 343 9.51 -12.81 -3.65
C PHE A 343 9.70 -11.34 -3.28
N ARG A 344 9.33 -10.42 -4.16
CA ARG A 344 9.40 -8.97 -3.90
C ARG A 344 8.51 -8.54 -2.72
N LEU A 345 7.28 -9.05 -2.65
CA LEU A 345 6.34 -8.81 -1.55
C LEU A 345 6.93 -9.30 -0.22
N ARG A 346 7.43 -10.53 -0.18
CA ARG A 346 8.04 -11.12 1.01
C ARG A 346 9.31 -10.40 1.47
N ASN A 347 10.11 -9.85 0.56
CA ASN A 347 11.22 -8.98 0.93
C ASN A 347 10.74 -7.75 1.71
N LEU A 348 9.64 -7.13 1.26
CA LEU A 348 9.07 -5.96 1.94
C LEU A 348 8.51 -6.32 3.32
N MET A 349 7.83 -7.46 3.42
CA MET A 349 7.36 -8.01 4.70
C MET A 349 8.53 -8.25 5.66
N LEU A 350 9.64 -8.80 5.17
CA LEU A 350 10.83 -9.07 6.01
C LEU A 350 11.43 -7.77 6.59
N ILE A 351 11.47 -6.69 5.80
CA ILE A 351 11.90 -5.37 6.30
C ILE A 351 10.96 -4.89 7.43
N ALA A 352 9.64 -4.99 7.23
CA ALA A 352 8.67 -4.62 8.27
C ALA A 352 8.80 -5.48 9.54
N CYS A 353 8.97 -6.80 9.39
CA CYS A 353 9.22 -7.71 10.52
C CYS A 353 10.48 -7.34 11.30
N ASN A 354 11.56 -6.97 10.62
CA ASN A 354 12.81 -6.55 11.26
C ASN A 354 12.63 -5.24 12.04
N HIS A 355 11.88 -4.27 11.53
CA HIS A 355 11.55 -3.05 12.27
C HIS A 355 10.68 -3.32 13.51
N LEU A 356 9.76 -4.29 13.42
CA LEU A 356 8.86 -4.67 14.52
C LEU A 356 9.47 -5.70 15.49
N GLY A 357 10.68 -6.22 15.22
CA GLY A 357 11.27 -7.29 16.01
C GLY A 357 10.46 -8.60 15.98
N GLN A 358 9.72 -8.88 14.91
CA GLN A 358 8.96 -10.14 14.75
C GLN A 358 9.86 -11.25 14.18
N THR A 359 10.84 -11.69 14.97
CA THR A 359 11.90 -12.61 14.52
C THR A 359 11.39 -14.00 14.10
N ASP A 360 10.32 -14.49 14.73
CA ASP A 360 9.78 -15.83 14.43
C ASP A 360 9.11 -15.82 13.06
N TYR A 361 8.20 -14.87 12.83
CA TYR A 361 7.55 -14.69 11.53
C TYR A 361 8.55 -14.32 10.42
N ALA A 362 9.55 -13.48 10.71
CA ALA A 362 10.65 -13.22 9.79
C ALA A 362 11.40 -14.51 9.37
N SER A 363 11.58 -15.46 10.29
CA SER A 363 12.26 -16.72 10.01
C SER A 363 11.45 -17.63 9.07
N GLU A 364 10.13 -17.64 9.23
CA GLU A 364 9.22 -18.35 8.31
C GLU A 364 9.33 -17.78 6.89
N ILE A 365 9.30 -16.44 6.76
CA ILE A 365 9.49 -15.76 5.48
C ILE A 365 10.87 -16.11 4.88
N ILE A 366 11.94 -16.07 5.68
CA ILE A 366 13.30 -16.43 5.22
C ILE A 366 13.33 -17.86 4.69
N ALA A 367 12.67 -18.82 5.35
CA ALA A 367 12.61 -20.20 4.89
C ALA A 367 11.88 -20.33 3.55
N LEU A 368 10.80 -19.59 3.35
CA LEU A 368 10.06 -19.54 2.08
C LEU A 368 10.90 -18.93 0.95
N GLN A 369 11.60 -17.82 1.24
CA GLN A 369 12.47 -17.15 0.27
C GLN A 369 13.69 -18.00 -0.09
N SER A 370 14.34 -18.65 0.87
CA SER A 370 15.48 -19.55 0.63
C SER A 370 15.16 -20.62 -0.42
N ARG A 371 13.95 -21.19 -0.38
CA ARG A 371 13.52 -22.23 -1.34
C ARG A 371 13.39 -21.71 -2.76
N LYS A 372 13.05 -20.43 -2.94
CA LYS A 372 12.87 -19.77 -4.25
C LYS A 372 14.09 -18.99 -4.73
N ALA A 373 15.04 -18.68 -3.84
CA ALA A 373 16.20 -17.85 -4.16
C ALA A 373 17.04 -18.44 -5.30
N THR A 374 17.30 -19.75 -5.27
CA THR A 374 18.11 -20.41 -6.31
C THR A 374 17.45 -20.37 -7.67
N SER A 375 16.14 -20.62 -7.77
CA SER A 375 15.43 -20.57 -9.05
C SER A 375 15.37 -19.14 -9.60
N LEU A 376 15.09 -18.14 -8.75
CA LEU A 376 15.05 -16.73 -9.16
C LEU A 376 16.42 -16.20 -9.56
N ALA A 377 17.50 -16.64 -8.90
CA ALA A 377 18.86 -16.24 -9.23
C ALA A 377 19.32 -16.71 -10.62
N THR A 378 18.63 -17.68 -11.25
CA THR A 378 18.92 -18.08 -12.63
C THR A 378 18.52 -17.02 -13.65
N ASN A 379 17.63 -16.08 -13.31
CA ASN A 379 17.32 -14.92 -14.14
C ASN A 379 18.10 -13.68 -13.62
N PRO A 380 19.03 -13.13 -14.42
CA PRO A 380 19.80 -11.93 -14.06
C PRO A 380 18.94 -10.73 -13.66
N GLU A 381 17.74 -10.58 -14.21
CA GLU A 381 16.81 -9.47 -13.88
C GLU A 381 16.40 -9.45 -12.41
N TYR A 382 16.39 -10.62 -11.75
CA TYR A 382 15.98 -10.77 -10.35
C TYR A 382 17.15 -10.84 -9.38
N PHE A 383 18.39 -10.80 -9.87
CA PHE A 383 19.58 -10.95 -9.04
C PHE A 383 19.63 -9.92 -7.90
N ASN A 384 19.35 -8.65 -8.19
CA ASN A 384 19.30 -7.60 -7.17
C ASN A 384 18.24 -7.87 -6.09
N ARG A 385 17.07 -8.43 -6.47
CA ARG A 385 16.01 -8.80 -5.50
C ARG A 385 16.48 -9.89 -4.55
N VAL A 386 17.25 -10.87 -5.06
CA VAL A 386 17.85 -11.93 -4.23
C VAL A 386 18.90 -11.35 -3.29
N LEU A 387 19.74 -10.40 -3.75
CA LEU A 387 20.72 -9.73 -2.89
C LEU A 387 20.06 -8.90 -1.78
N ASP A 388 19.01 -8.14 -2.08
CA ASP A 388 18.26 -7.39 -1.07
C ASP A 388 17.65 -8.31 0.01
N TYR A 389 17.12 -9.47 -0.40
CA TYR A 389 16.66 -10.50 0.54
C TYR A 389 17.78 -10.96 1.47
N ARG A 390 18.94 -11.31 0.90
CA ARG A 390 20.10 -11.81 1.62
C ARG A 390 20.55 -10.83 2.70
N ILE A 391 20.69 -9.55 2.34
CA ILE A 391 21.04 -8.48 3.30
C ILE A 391 19.98 -8.35 4.39
N THR A 392 18.70 -8.36 4.02
CA THR A 392 17.61 -8.20 5.01
C THR A 392 17.53 -9.40 5.97
N ALA A 393 17.93 -10.59 5.54
CA ALA A 393 17.98 -11.78 6.39
C ALA A 393 19.04 -11.68 7.50
N THR A 394 20.17 -11.01 7.26
CA THR A 394 21.19 -10.83 8.32
C THR A 394 20.67 -9.93 9.45
N GLU A 395 19.84 -8.94 9.15
CA GLU A 395 19.19 -8.10 10.18
C GLU A 395 18.27 -8.93 11.10
N THR A 396 17.61 -9.96 10.57
CA THR A 396 16.80 -10.87 11.39
C THR A 396 17.68 -11.63 12.39
N LEU A 397 18.87 -12.07 11.97
CA LEU A 397 19.84 -12.73 12.85
C LEU A 397 20.40 -11.76 13.90
N VAL A 398 20.67 -10.51 13.53
CA VAL A 398 21.05 -9.46 14.50
C VAL A 398 19.95 -9.25 15.53
N ASN A 399 18.68 -9.20 15.11
CA ASN A 399 17.54 -9.07 16.02
C ASN A 399 17.36 -10.28 16.96
N LYS A 400 17.85 -11.47 16.55
CA LYS A 400 17.94 -12.68 17.38
C LYS A 400 19.19 -12.76 18.26
N LEU A 401 20.13 -11.82 18.11
CA LEU A 401 21.47 -11.86 18.74
C LEU A 401 22.32 -13.06 18.26
N GLU A 402 22.12 -13.50 17.02
CA GLU A 402 22.89 -14.56 16.33
C GLU A 402 23.97 -13.89 15.45
N ILE A 403 24.89 -13.14 16.10
CA ILE A 403 25.83 -12.24 15.41
C ILE A 403 26.85 -12.99 14.53
N GLU A 404 27.36 -14.13 15.01
CA GLU A 404 28.31 -14.96 14.25
C GLU A 404 27.67 -15.50 12.96
N ASP A 405 26.44 -16.00 13.05
CA ASP A 405 25.68 -16.48 11.90
C ASP A 405 25.36 -15.33 10.92
N ALA A 406 25.05 -14.14 11.43
CA ALA A 406 24.84 -12.96 10.61
C ALA A 406 26.11 -12.58 9.83
N LEU A 407 27.27 -12.61 10.48
CA LEU A 407 28.56 -12.32 9.87
C LEU A 407 28.93 -13.36 8.81
N LEU A 408 28.74 -14.65 9.08
CA LEU A 408 28.96 -15.72 8.11
C LEU A 408 28.12 -15.52 6.84
N GLN A 409 26.84 -15.20 6.99
CA GLN A 409 25.98 -14.90 5.85
C GLN A 409 26.44 -13.66 5.07
N ALA A 410 26.88 -12.60 5.75
CA ALA A 410 27.39 -11.42 5.07
C ALA A 410 28.69 -11.67 4.29
N LEU A 411 29.57 -12.55 4.79
CA LEU A 411 30.75 -13.00 4.06
C LEU A 411 30.39 -13.78 2.79
N GLU A 412 29.44 -14.71 2.90
CA GLU A 412 28.92 -15.44 1.73
C GLU A 412 28.36 -14.48 0.68
N TYR A 413 27.64 -13.43 1.10
CA TYR A 413 27.09 -12.43 0.19
C TYR A 413 28.15 -11.55 -0.45
N SER A 414 29.18 -11.15 0.31
CA SER A 414 30.34 -10.44 -0.25
C SER A 414 31.00 -11.26 -1.35
N LYS A 415 31.20 -12.56 -1.11
CA LYS A 415 31.77 -13.48 -2.10
C LYS A 415 30.90 -13.63 -3.36
N ILE A 416 29.58 -13.64 -3.21
CA ILE A 416 28.66 -13.68 -4.37
C ILE A 416 28.81 -12.41 -5.22
N VAL A 417 28.89 -11.24 -4.59
CA VAL A 417 29.07 -9.97 -5.30
C VAL A 417 30.45 -9.89 -5.96
N GLU A 418 31.51 -10.39 -5.31
CA GLU A 418 32.84 -10.51 -5.91
C GLU A 418 32.84 -11.46 -7.13
N ASN A 419 32.16 -12.60 -7.05
CA ASN A 419 32.02 -13.49 -8.22
C ASN A 419 31.25 -12.81 -9.36
N TYR A 420 30.23 -12.01 -9.03
CA TYR A 420 29.49 -11.24 -10.03
C TYR A 420 30.35 -10.14 -10.66
N TYR A 421 31.21 -9.48 -9.88
CA TYR A 421 32.22 -8.55 -10.38
C TYR A 421 33.16 -9.22 -11.38
N GLU A 422 33.66 -10.41 -11.07
CA GLU A 422 34.55 -11.14 -11.99
C GLU A 422 33.87 -11.48 -13.32
N VAL A 423 32.58 -11.83 -13.30
CA VAL A 423 31.80 -12.04 -14.54
C VAL A 423 31.60 -10.72 -15.28
N TRP A 424 31.25 -9.66 -14.57
CA TRP A 424 31.04 -8.34 -15.13
C TRP A 424 32.32 -7.76 -15.76
N ARG A 425 33.50 -8.04 -15.16
CA ARG A 425 34.82 -7.69 -15.70
C ARG A 425 35.10 -8.33 -17.06
N LEU A 426 34.49 -9.47 -17.36
CA LEU A 426 34.63 -10.11 -18.68
C LEU A 426 33.80 -9.43 -19.77
N LEU A 427 32.85 -8.58 -19.41
CA LEU A 427 31.90 -7.96 -20.34
C LEU A 427 32.29 -6.54 -20.75
N LEU A 428 33.19 -5.89 -20.01
CA LEU A 428 33.53 -4.47 -20.18
C LEU A 428 35.04 -4.26 -20.32
N GLU A 429 35.42 -3.10 -20.87
CA GLU A 429 36.82 -2.66 -20.94
C GLU A 429 37.33 -2.23 -19.55
N GLU A 430 38.65 -2.24 -19.32
CA GLU A 430 39.24 -1.99 -17.99
C GLU A 430 38.85 -0.63 -17.38
N ASP A 431 38.67 0.39 -18.23
CA ASP A 431 38.33 1.75 -17.80
C ASP A 431 36.89 1.88 -17.26
N ASP A 432 35.99 0.95 -17.59
CA ASP A 432 34.60 0.97 -17.13
C ASP A 432 34.42 0.26 -15.78
N LEU A 433 35.48 -0.37 -15.24
CA LEU A 433 35.35 -1.28 -14.09
C LEU A 433 35.02 -0.59 -12.76
N ASP A 434 35.38 0.68 -12.64
CA ASP A 434 35.11 1.47 -11.43
C ASP A 434 33.59 1.69 -11.21
N GLU A 435 32.79 1.62 -12.28
CA GLU A 435 31.33 1.80 -12.19
C GLU A 435 30.62 0.70 -11.37
N PHE A 436 31.21 -0.49 -11.26
CA PHE A 436 30.62 -1.55 -10.44
C PHE A 436 30.73 -1.24 -8.95
N HIS A 437 31.84 -0.68 -8.52
CA HIS A 437 32.08 -0.41 -7.11
C HIS A 437 31.21 0.75 -6.58
N ILE A 438 30.76 1.64 -7.46
CA ILE A 438 29.76 2.68 -7.14
C ILE A 438 28.31 2.17 -7.23
N SER A 439 28.09 0.94 -7.69
CA SER A 439 26.74 0.37 -7.82
C SER A 439 26.06 0.18 -6.46
N ARG A 440 24.71 0.27 -6.45
CA ARG A 440 23.94 0.17 -5.21
C ARG A 440 24.09 -1.17 -4.49
N PHE A 441 24.18 -2.27 -5.21
CA PHE A 441 24.32 -3.58 -4.58
C PHE A 441 25.74 -3.80 -4.03
N SER A 442 26.79 -3.32 -4.71
CA SER A 442 28.17 -3.38 -4.19
C SER A 442 28.30 -2.59 -2.90
N ILE A 443 27.83 -1.34 -2.89
CA ILE A 443 27.83 -0.48 -1.70
C ILE A 443 27.07 -1.13 -0.55
N LYS A 444 25.83 -1.61 -0.78
CA LYS A 444 25.01 -2.23 0.26
C LYS A 444 25.71 -3.46 0.87
N THR A 445 26.24 -4.35 0.04
CA THR A 445 26.92 -5.56 0.51
C THR A 445 28.17 -5.23 1.32
N GLU A 446 29.02 -4.31 0.86
CA GLU A 446 30.22 -3.91 1.61
C GLU A 446 29.85 -3.22 2.94
N MET A 447 28.86 -2.32 2.93
CA MET A 447 28.37 -1.67 4.15
C MET A 447 27.82 -2.68 5.17
N SER A 448 27.03 -3.67 4.73
CA SER A 448 26.50 -4.72 5.60
C SER A 448 27.60 -5.59 6.20
N LEU A 449 28.60 -5.98 5.41
CA LEU A 449 29.75 -6.74 5.90
C LEU A 449 30.53 -5.94 6.94
N ILE A 450 30.89 -4.70 6.64
CA ILE A 450 31.63 -3.83 7.57
C ILE A 450 30.87 -3.67 8.87
N ARG A 451 29.57 -3.37 8.82
CA ARG A 451 28.74 -3.24 10.01
C ARG A 451 28.83 -4.49 10.88
N LEU A 452 28.70 -5.67 10.30
CA LEU A 452 28.74 -6.94 11.05
C LEU A 452 30.12 -7.27 11.58
N CYS A 453 31.19 -6.97 10.85
CA CYS A 453 32.56 -7.07 11.36
C CYS A 453 32.77 -6.16 12.58
N VAL A 454 32.25 -4.92 12.54
CA VAL A 454 32.37 -3.99 13.67
C VAL A 454 31.50 -4.41 14.86
N ILE A 455 30.29 -4.93 14.63
CA ILE A 455 29.45 -5.47 15.70
C ILE A 455 30.11 -6.69 16.36
N ALA A 456 30.71 -7.57 15.57
CA ALA A 456 31.41 -8.77 16.03
C ALA A 456 32.84 -8.50 16.55
N TYR A 457 33.27 -7.24 16.62
CA TYR A 457 34.63 -6.89 17.04
C TYR A 457 34.92 -7.38 18.47
N GLY A 458 36.05 -8.08 18.64
CA GLY A 458 36.43 -8.75 19.90
C GLY A 458 35.75 -10.09 20.15
N LEU A 459 34.78 -10.48 19.31
CA LEU A 459 34.16 -11.82 19.31
C LEU A 459 34.61 -12.66 18.11
N SER A 460 35.04 -12.01 17.02
CA SER A 460 35.45 -12.65 15.78
C SER A 460 36.56 -11.87 15.10
N ASP A 461 37.54 -12.60 14.55
CA ASP A 461 38.73 -12.04 13.89
C ASP A 461 38.69 -12.24 12.35
N VAL A 462 37.50 -12.19 11.76
CA VAL A 462 37.30 -12.41 10.31
C VAL A 462 38.07 -11.40 9.46
N LEU A 463 38.09 -10.13 9.87
CA LEU A 463 38.88 -9.07 9.23
C LEU A 463 39.77 -8.41 10.27
N SER A 464 41.01 -8.12 9.90
CA SER A 464 41.93 -7.33 10.71
C SER A 464 41.53 -5.86 10.76
N ASP A 465 42.00 -5.15 11.79
CA ASP A 465 41.79 -3.71 11.95
C ASP A 465 42.21 -2.89 10.71
N LEU A 466 43.29 -3.32 10.05
CA LEU A 466 43.79 -2.69 8.83
C LEU A 466 42.84 -2.90 7.65
N GLU A 467 42.25 -4.09 7.51
CA GLU A 467 41.30 -4.40 6.44
C GLU A 467 39.98 -3.64 6.62
N ILE A 468 39.46 -3.56 7.85
CA ILE A 468 38.27 -2.78 8.17
C ILE A 468 38.51 -1.30 7.84
N SER A 469 39.67 -0.76 8.26
CA SER A 469 40.02 0.64 8.00
C SER A 469 40.11 0.94 6.50
N LYS A 470 40.81 0.09 5.73
CA LYS A 470 40.92 0.22 4.27
C LYS A 470 39.57 0.18 3.57
N LYS A 471 38.66 -0.72 4.00
CA LYS A 471 37.31 -0.81 3.43
C LYS A 471 36.46 0.43 3.75
N LEU A 472 36.56 0.97 4.96
CA LEU A 472 35.91 2.24 5.33
C LEU A 472 36.40 3.40 4.46
N ASP A 473 37.73 3.56 4.31
CA ASP A 473 38.32 4.61 3.48
C ASP A 473 37.91 4.49 2.00
N ARG A 474 37.90 3.26 1.48
CA ARG A 474 37.48 3.00 0.11
C ARG A 474 36.03 3.42 -0.11
N LEU A 475 35.11 2.97 0.74
CA LEU A 475 33.69 3.31 0.59
C LEU A 475 33.43 4.81 0.73
N GLU A 476 34.12 5.50 1.63
CA GLU A 476 33.95 6.95 1.82
C GLU A 476 34.16 7.72 0.51
N ASN A 477 35.13 7.29 -0.30
CA ASN A 477 35.43 7.88 -1.62
C ASN A 477 34.40 7.50 -2.70
N LEU A 478 33.69 6.38 -2.54
CA LEU A 478 32.71 5.88 -3.52
C LEU A 478 31.29 6.40 -3.27
N LEU A 479 30.97 6.80 -2.04
CA LEU A 479 29.63 7.21 -1.65
C LEU A 479 29.27 8.62 -2.18
N SER A 480 28.08 8.74 -2.77
CA SER A 480 27.50 10.02 -3.20
C SER A 480 26.30 10.47 -2.33
N ASP A 481 25.46 9.55 -1.86
CA ASP A 481 24.27 9.85 -1.02
C ASP A 481 24.69 10.29 0.40
N PRO A 482 24.27 11.49 0.87
CA PRO A 482 24.58 11.99 2.20
C PRO A 482 24.17 11.04 3.35
N ARG A 483 23.08 10.28 3.18
CA ARG A 483 22.59 9.34 4.20
C ARG A 483 23.49 8.12 4.33
N ASP A 484 24.03 7.65 3.21
CA ASP A 484 24.97 6.52 3.25
C ASP A 484 26.32 6.95 3.81
N LYS A 485 26.76 8.18 3.52
CA LYS A 485 27.94 8.77 4.19
C LYS A 485 27.76 8.84 5.70
N SER A 486 26.60 9.29 6.18
CA SER A 486 26.26 9.28 7.61
C SER A 486 26.27 7.86 8.20
N ARG A 487 25.67 6.87 7.53
CA ARG A 487 25.70 5.47 7.99
C ARG A 487 27.12 4.91 8.08
N LEU A 488 27.94 5.13 7.04
CA LEU A 488 29.33 4.68 7.03
C LEU A 488 30.15 5.34 8.15
N LEU A 489 29.96 6.64 8.36
CA LEU A 489 30.57 7.37 9.47
C LEU A 489 30.20 6.76 10.81
N ASN A 490 28.92 6.44 11.01
CA ASN A 490 28.44 5.79 12.24
C ASN A 490 29.12 4.42 12.46
N TYR A 491 29.39 3.65 11.40
CA TYR A 491 30.19 2.41 11.53
C TYR A 491 31.65 2.68 11.88
N ARG A 492 32.25 3.74 11.33
CA ARG A 492 33.60 4.19 11.69
C ARG A 492 33.67 4.64 13.15
N ILE A 493 32.70 5.42 13.65
CA ILE A 493 32.63 5.81 15.05
C ILE A 493 32.52 4.58 15.94
N MET A 494 31.61 3.65 15.63
CA MET A 494 31.49 2.40 16.36
C MET A 494 32.83 1.66 16.41
N PHE A 495 33.52 1.51 15.28
CA PHE A 495 34.82 0.85 15.19
C PHE A 495 35.89 1.53 16.05
N LEU A 496 36.02 2.86 15.99
CA LEU A 496 36.95 3.63 16.82
C LEU A 496 36.67 3.45 18.32
N LEU A 497 35.39 3.39 18.72
CA LEU A 497 35.00 3.12 20.11
C LEU A 497 35.40 1.72 20.56
N LYS A 498 35.23 0.70 19.70
CA LYS A 498 35.73 -0.66 19.99
C LYS A 498 37.25 -0.70 20.10
N GLN A 499 37.97 0.09 19.31
CA GLN A 499 39.42 0.27 19.42
C GLN A 499 39.87 1.11 20.63
N ARG A 500 38.93 1.60 21.46
CA ARG A 500 39.19 2.51 22.58
C ARG A 500 39.84 3.85 22.17
N ARG A 501 39.66 4.25 20.90
CA ARG A 501 40.13 5.53 20.34
C ARG A 501 39.06 6.61 20.53
N TRP A 502 38.67 6.85 21.79
CA TRP A 502 37.51 7.69 22.12
C TRP A 502 37.67 9.14 21.68
N ARG A 503 38.86 9.73 21.85
CA ARG A 503 39.13 11.13 21.46
C ARG A 503 38.91 11.33 19.96
N GLU A 504 39.45 10.43 19.15
CA GLU A 504 39.31 10.49 17.70
C GLU A 504 37.86 10.26 17.25
N ALA A 505 37.14 9.33 17.89
CA ALA A 505 35.72 9.14 17.63
C ALA A 505 34.90 10.42 17.88
N ILE A 506 35.20 11.14 18.96
CA ILE A 506 34.57 12.43 19.29
C ILE A 506 34.93 13.48 18.23
N GLU A 507 36.22 13.64 17.91
CA GLU A 507 36.70 14.64 16.95
C GLU A 507 36.07 14.46 15.56
N VAL A 508 36.06 13.22 15.05
CA VAL A 508 35.48 12.88 13.74
C VAL A 508 33.99 13.18 13.68
N GLN A 509 33.23 12.82 14.72
CA GLN A 509 31.79 13.07 14.74
C GLN A 509 31.46 14.55 14.94
N LEU A 510 32.23 15.27 15.77
CA LEU A 510 32.08 16.72 15.95
C LEU A 510 32.34 17.49 14.65
N GLN A 511 33.37 17.12 13.89
CA GLN A 511 33.63 17.75 12.58
C GLN A 511 32.43 17.60 11.64
N ARG A 512 31.79 16.42 11.63
CA ARG A 512 30.59 16.17 10.82
C ARG A 512 29.41 17.03 11.27
N VAL A 513 29.14 17.04 12.58
CA VAL A 513 27.96 17.71 13.14
C VAL A 513 28.13 19.22 13.17
N ALA A 514 29.35 19.75 13.32
CA ALA A 514 29.63 21.18 13.28
C ALA A 514 29.39 21.79 11.88
N ASN A 515 29.47 20.98 10.82
CA ASN A 515 29.26 21.41 9.42
C ASN A 515 27.77 21.50 9.02
N TYR A 516 26.94 22.09 9.89
CA TYR A 516 25.47 22.24 9.72
C TYR A 516 25.03 22.90 8.41
N ARG A 517 25.89 23.73 7.79
CA ARG A 517 25.57 24.41 6.53
C ARG A 517 25.51 23.46 5.33
N GLU A 518 26.18 22.32 5.40
CA GLU A 518 26.25 21.32 4.33
C GLU A 518 25.43 20.06 4.65
N TYR A 519 25.10 19.85 5.94
CA TYR A 519 24.47 18.63 6.40
C TYR A 519 23.66 18.85 7.69
N GLU A 520 22.38 18.47 7.69
CA GLU A 520 21.58 18.37 8.91
C GLU A 520 21.78 16.98 9.53
N PRO A 521 22.27 16.87 10.77
CA PRO A 521 22.53 15.59 11.41
C PRO A 521 21.23 14.82 11.67
N GLY A 522 21.23 13.56 11.24
CA GLY A 522 20.13 12.64 11.52
C GLY A 522 20.16 12.13 12.96
N GLU A 523 19.09 11.48 13.39
CA GLU A 523 18.96 10.97 14.76
C GLU A 523 20.07 9.99 15.15
N PHE A 524 20.53 9.15 14.22
CA PHE A 524 21.64 8.23 14.48
C PHE A 524 22.99 8.95 14.63
N ASP A 525 23.22 10.07 13.93
CA ASP A 525 24.46 10.84 14.08
C ASP A 525 24.54 11.45 15.48
N VAL A 526 23.40 11.95 15.98
CA VAL A 526 23.26 12.47 17.34
C VAL A 526 23.48 11.37 18.38
N PHE A 527 22.89 10.20 18.17
CA PHE A 527 23.10 9.05 19.04
C PHE A 527 24.58 8.65 19.14
N TRP A 528 25.26 8.49 18.01
CA TRP A 528 26.68 8.08 17.99
C TRP A 528 27.61 9.16 18.55
N LEU A 529 27.30 10.45 18.36
CA LEU A 529 28.03 11.54 19.02
C LEU A 529 27.92 11.45 20.54
N LEU A 530 26.71 11.36 21.07
CA LEU A 530 26.48 11.23 22.51
C LEU A 530 27.15 9.98 23.07
N ARG A 531 27.07 8.87 22.34
CA ARG A 531 27.72 7.63 22.74
C ARG A 531 29.24 7.79 22.83
N ALA A 532 29.87 8.39 21.81
CA ALA A 532 31.31 8.59 21.78
C ALA A 532 31.80 9.46 22.95
N ILE A 533 31.04 10.52 23.28
CA ILE A 533 31.33 11.40 24.41
C ILE A 533 31.17 10.68 25.73
N ASN A 534 30.07 9.96 25.92
CA ASN A 534 29.84 9.19 27.14
C ASN A 534 30.90 8.11 27.35
N ASP A 535 31.30 7.40 26.29
CA ASP A 535 32.38 6.41 26.36
C ASP A 535 33.72 7.07 26.70
N GLY A 536 34.02 8.24 26.13
CA GLY A 536 35.20 9.03 26.51
C GLY A 536 35.18 9.43 27.98
N LEU A 537 34.07 10.00 28.46
CA LEU A 537 33.90 10.45 29.85
C LEU A 537 34.02 9.31 30.86
N LEU A 538 33.38 8.16 30.58
CA LEU A 538 33.46 6.96 31.42
C LEU A 538 34.90 6.42 31.54
N ASN A 539 35.74 6.70 30.56
CA ASN A 539 37.14 6.26 30.53
C ASN A 539 38.14 7.40 30.80
N GLY A 540 37.68 8.52 31.39
CA GLY A 540 38.55 9.59 31.86
C GLY A 540 39.06 10.54 30.78
N VAL A 541 38.50 10.51 29.56
CA VAL A 541 38.75 11.54 28.54
C VAL A 541 37.99 12.80 28.93
N ALA A 542 38.73 13.86 29.30
CA ALA A 542 38.13 15.12 29.70
C ALA A 542 37.37 15.78 28.53
N SER A 543 36.07 16.00 28.68
CA SER A 543 35.29 16.92 27.84
C SER A 543 35.56 18.35 28.32
N ARG A 544 36.55 19.03 27.76
CA ARG A 544 36.96 20.36 28.25
C ARG A 544 37.21 21.39 27.15
N GLU A 545 36.48 21.30 26.05
CA GLU A 545 36.34 22.44 25.15
C GLU A 545 34.91 22.98 25.29
N ASN A 546 34.78 24.25 25.70
CA ASN A 546 33.47 24.91 25.86
C ASN A 546 32.64 24.84 24.58
N ASP A 547 33.29 24.79 23.42
CA ASP A 547 32.65 24.69 22.11
C ASP A 547 31.91 23.37 21.92
N THR A 548 32.48 22.25 22.40
CA THR A 548 31.84 20.92 22.36
C THR A 548 30.57 20.88 23.20
N VAL A 549 30.58 21.49 24.39
CA VAL A 549 29.40 21.56 25.26
C VAL A 549 28.30 22.40 24.62
N ASN A 550 28.63 23.56 24.05
CA ASN A 550 27.68 24.43 23.37
C ASN A 550 27.02 23.74 22.16
N ILE A 551 27.80 23.00 21.37
CA ILE A 551 27.29 22.22 20.24
C ILE A 551 26.30 21.15 20.72
N LEU A 552 26.65 20.40 21.77
CA LEU A 552 25.79 19.36 22.32
C LEU A 552 24.49 19.90 22.89
N ASP A 553 24.54 20.97 23.66
CA ASP A 553 23.33 21.56 24.26
C ASP A 553 22.36 22.05 23.18
N ASN A 554 22.90 22.61 22.08
CA ASN A 554 22.09 22.99 20.92
C ASN A 554 21.47 21.76 20.23
N ILE A 555 22.27 20.71 19.97
CA ILE A 555 21.76 19.46 19.38
C ILE A 555 20.67 18.85 20.25
N ILE A 556 20.93 18.67 21.55
CA ILE A 556 19.99 18.09 22.53
C ILE A 556 18.71 18.92 22.60
N GLY A 557 18.82 20.26 22.58
CA GLY A 557 17.68 21.18 22.57
C GLY A 557 16.74 21.01 21.38
N ASN A 558 17.25 20.54 20.24
CA ASN A 558 16.48 20.33 19.01
C ASN A 558 15.85 18.91 18.91
N ILE A 559 16.15 18.01 19.85
CA ILE A 559 15.64 16.62 19.81
C ILE A 559 14.18 16.58 20.27
N ARG A 560 13.34 15.97 19.42
CA ARG A 560 11.92 15.72 19.66
C ARG A 560 11.68 14.47 20.50
N PHE A 561 11.86 14.58 21.81
CA PHE A 561 11.68 13.48 22.77
C PHE A 561 10.22 13.00 22.96
N GLU A 562 9.24 13.66 22.35
CA GLU A 562 7.86 13.20 22.28
C GLU A 562 7.67 12.02 21.31
N LYS A 563 8.61 11.81 20.38
CA LYS A 563 8.60 10.66 19.46
C LYS A 563 8.94 9.37 20.22
N ARG A 564 8.39 8.25 19.76
CA ARG A 564 8.59 6.91 20.34
C ARG A 564 9.30 5.98 19.34
N GLY A 565 9.91 4.94 19.88
CA GLY A 565 10.65 3.93 19.13
C GLY A 565 12.12 4.28 18.92
N HIS A 566 12.85 3.32 18.35
CA HIS A 566 14.24 3.49 17.98
C HIS A 566 14.41 4.56 16.90
N PRO A 567 15.45 5.43 16.96
CA PRO A 567 16.50 5.47 17.99
C PRO A 567 16.23 6.46 19.15
N TYR A 568 15.03 7.02 19.30
CA TYR A 568 14.75 8.07 20.30
C TYR A 568 14.89 7.57 21.75
N ASP A 569 14.57 6.31 22.00
CA ASP A 569 14.81 5.65 23.28
C ASP A 569 16.30 5.58 23.63
N LEU A 570 17.15 5.26 22.63
CA LEU A 570 18.60 5.20 22.77
C LEU A 570 19.19 6.59 22.99
N ILE A 571 18.76 7.59 22.20
CA ILE A 571 19.17 8.99 22.37
C ILE A 571 18.84 9.48 23.77
N ALA A 572 17.60 9.28 24.24
CA ALA A 572 17.21 9.70 25.59
C ALA A 572 18.04 9.01 26.69
N ARG A 573 18.44 7.75 26.47
CA ARG A 573 19.35 7.03 27.38
C ARG A 573 20.74 7.68 27.41
N GLU A 574 21.32 7.96 26.24
CA GLU A 574 22.65 8.57 26.16
C GLU A 574 22.66 10.02 26.69
N VAL A 575 21.62 10.80 26.44
CA VAL A 575 21.46 12.14 27.04
C VAL A 575 21.36 12.04 28.57
N GLY A 576 20.64 11.03 29.08
CA GLY A 576 20.57 10.79 30.52
C GLY A 576 21.94 10.49 31.15
N LEU A 577 22.73 9.65 30.50
CA LEU A 577 24.10 9.34 30.94
C LEU A 577 25.01 10.57 30.87
N TYR A 578 24.92 11.36 29.81
CA TYR A 578 25.68 12.61 29.66
C TYR A 578 25.42 13.57 30.82
N TYR A 579 24.14 13.83 31.17
CA TYR A 579 23.81 14.70 32.29
C TYR A 579 24.34 14.17 33.63
N TYR A 580 24.23 12.86 33.87
CA TYR A 580 24.75 12.25 35.09
C TYR A 580 26.28 12.40 35.21
N LEU A 581 27.02 12.13 34.13
CA LEU A 581 28.49 12.26 34.10
C LEU A 581 28.97 13.71 34.29
N ASN A 582 28.12 14.70 33.99
CA ASN A 582 28.38 16.12 34.25
C ASN A 582 27.81 16.64 35.59
N GLY A 583 27.26 15.76 36.43
CA GLY A 583 26.77 16.10 37.77
C GLY A 583 25.30 16.55 37.87
N ASP A 584 24.53 16.48 36.79
CA ASP A 584 23.09 16.82 36.78
C ASP A 584 22.20 15.57 36.90
N SER A 585 22.10 15.05 38.12
CA SER A 585 21.29 13.85 38.40
C SER A 585 19.78 14.07 38.16
N SER A 586 19.29 15.31 38.19
CA SER A 586 17.87 15.62 38.01
C SER A 586 17.45 15.42 36.56
N HIS A 587 18.19 16.03 35.62
CA HIS A 587 17.96 15.87 34.19
C HIS A 587 18.24 14.44 33.73
N ALA A 588 19.27 13.79 34.27
CA ALA A 588 19.56 12.39 34.00
C ALA A 588 18.35 11.47 34.26
N LYS A 589 17.75 11.58 35.46
CA LYS A 589 16.57 10.79 35.86
C LYS A 589 15.34 11.09 35.00
N LYS A 590 15.16 12.36 34.60
CA LYS A 590 14.08 12.76 33.69
C LYS A 590 14.24 12.09 32.31
N MET A 591 15.46 12.08 31.76
CA MET A 591 15.72 11.49 30.44
C MET A 591 15.63 9.97 30.45
N LEU A 592 16.04 9.29 31.53
CA LEU A 592 15.79 7.85 31.68
C LEU A 592 14.30 7.50 31.65
N ARG A 593 13.45 8.28 32.31
CA ARG A 593 11.99 8.08 32.23
C ARG A 593 11.47 8.24 30.81
N LYS A 594 11.99 9.23 30.06
CA LYS A 594 11.66 9.42 28.65
C LYS A 594 12.11 8.22 27.80
N SER A 595 13.34 7.75 27.99
CA SER A 595 13.88 6.56 27.31
C SER A 595 12.98 5.35 27.51
N LYS A 596 12.61 5.05 28.77
CA LYS A 596 11.66 3.97 29.10
C LYS A 596 10.31 4.13 28.42
N SER A 597 9.77 5.35 28.36
CA SER A 597 8.48 5.62 27.71
C SER A 597 8.53 5.54 26.18
N ALA A 598 9.72 5.75 25.59
CA ALA A 598 9.94 5.70 24.15
C ALA A 598 10.26 4.28 23.66
N ALA A 599 10.82 3.42 24.51
CA ALA A 599 11.17 2.05 24.16
C ALA A 599 9.92 1.25 23.72
N LEU A 600 9.96 0.70 22.51
CA LEU A 600 8.93 -0.21 22.00
C LEU A 600 9.28 -1.62 22.49
N GLY A 601 8.58 -2.10 23.51
CA GLY A 601 8.79 -3.45 24.01
C GLY A 601 8.31 -4.49 23.00
N THR A 602 9.23 -5.08 22.25
CA THR A 602 8.96 -6.22 21.36
C THR A 602 9.50 -7.51 21.99
N ASN A 603 9.02 -8.67 21.52
CA ASN A 603 9.49 -9.97 21.99
C ASN A 603 10.87 -10.37 21.44
N ALA A 604 11.43 -9.58 20.51
CA ALA A 604 12.76 -9.84 19.96
C ALA A 604 13.82 -9.90 21.05
N ARG A 605 14.81 -10.78 20.86
CA ARG A 605 15.95 -10.90 21.78
C ARG A 605 16.72 -9.59 21.91
N ILE A 606 16.91 -8.86 20.81
CA ILE A 606 17.56 -7.55 20.83
C ILE A 606 16.79 -6.50 21.67
N SER A 607 15.46 -6.52 21.64
CA SER A 607 14.63 -5.63 22.46
C SER A 607 14.79 -5.95 23.94
N LYS A 608 14.75 -7.24 24.30
CA LYS A 608 15.02 -7.70 25.67
C LYS A 608 16.44 -7.33 26.13
N PHE A 609 17.44 -7.45 25.25
CA PHE A 609 18.80 -7.02 25.55
C PHE A 609 18.87 -5.51 25.82
N LEU A 610 18.28 -4.69 24.95
CA LEU A 610 18.26 -3.23 25.13
C LEU A 610 17.52 -2.80 26.40
N GLN A 611 16.47 -3.51 26.81
CA GLN A 611 15.80 -3.30 28.09
C GLN A 611 16.71 -3.63 29.28
N GLY A 612 17.46 -4.74 29.22
CA GLY A 612 18.47 -5.07 30.22
C GLY A 612 19.58 -4.01 30.29
N VAL A 613 20.08 -3.53 29.15
CA VAL A 613 21.06 -2.44 29.09
C VAL A 613 20.50 -1.14 29.68
N LEU A 614 19.23 -0.80 29.40
CA LEU A 614 18.56 0.36 29.98
C LEU A 614 18.44 0.24 31.50
N LYS A 615 18.18 -0.96 32.03
CA LYS A 615 18.15 -1.23 33.46
C LYS A 615 19.53 -1.04 34.11
N VAL A 616 20.60 -1.52 33.46
CA VAL A 616 21.97 -1.28 33.94
C VAL A 616 22.32 0.22 33.93
N HIS A 617 21.92 0.97 32.90
CA HIS A 617 22.09 2.43 32.89
C HIS A 617 21.31 3.12 34.01
N GLU A 618 20.09 2.66 34.27
CA GLU A 618 19.30 3.18 35.38
C GLU A 618 20.01 2.94 36.71
N ASP A 619 20.40 1.71 37.01
CA ASP A 619 21.07 1.40 38.27
C ASP A 619 22.36 2.19 38.44
N PHE A 620 23.15 2.37 37.37
CA PHE A 620 24.33 3.23 37.37
C PHE A 620 24.00 4.70 37.74
N ILE A 621 22.98 5.31 37.10
CA ILE A 621 22.57 6.71 37.37
C ILE A 621 21.94 6.89 38.77
N PHE A 622 21.42 5.82 39.35
CA PHE A 622 20.85 5.81 40.70
C PHE A 622 21.83 5.31 41.77
N ASP A 623 23.10 5.11 41.44
CA ASP A 623 24.16 4.60 42.33
C ASP A 623 23.79 3.25 42.97
N ARG A 624 23.22 2.34 42.18
CA ARG A 624 22.82 0.98 42.57
C ARG A 624 23.69 -0.06 41.90
N GLU A 625 23.88 -1.18 42.58
CA GLU A 625 24.55 -2.34 41.98
C GLU A 625 23.59 -3.07 41.04
N SER A 626 24.00 -3.27 39.80
CA SER A 626 23.23 -4.02 38.80
C SER A 626 23.48 -5.52 38.92
N ASN A 627 22.41 -6.31 38.99
CA ASN A 627 22.49 -7.76 38.85
C ASN A 627 22.35 -8.15 37.37
N ALA A 628 23.46 -8.55 36.75
CA ALA A 628 23.46 -8.96 35.34
C ALA A 628 22.54 -10.15 35.04
N GLN A 629 22.46 -11.14 35.94
CA GLN A 629 21.60 -12.31 35.74
C GLN A 629 20.13 -11.91 35.72
N GLU A 630 19.72 -11.02 36.64
CA GLU A 630 18.35 -10.51 36.68
C GLU A 630 18.01 -9.66 35.44
N CYS A 631 18.93 -8.79 35.01
CA CYS A 631 18.71 -7.89 33.87
C CYS A 631 18.55 -8.64 32.54
N PHE A 632 19.17 -9.82 32.39
CA PHE A 632 19.22 -10.57 31.14
C PHE A 632 18.56 -11.95 31.20
N GLN A 633 17.88 -12.29 32.32
CA GLN A 633 17.11 -13.53 32.47
C GLN A 633 16.22 -13.87 31.26
N PRO A 634 15.50 -12.92 30.62
CA PRO A 634 14.61 -13.23 29.49
C PRO A 634 15.29 -13.74 28.20
N ILE A 635 16.63 -13.70 28.16
CA ILE A 635 17.50 -14.10 27.04
C ILE A 635 18.74 -14.86 27.53
N GLU A 636 18.66 -15.53 28.69
CA GLU A 636 19.77 -16.30 29.26
C GLU A 636 20.26 -17.43 28.34
N ASP A 637 19.37 -17.93 27.48
CA ASP A 637 19.64 -18.96 26.49
C ASP A 637 20.42 -18.44 25.26
N SER A 638 20.57 -17.11 25.12
CA SER A 638 21.43 -16.53 24.09
C SER A 638 22.90 -16.78 24.42
N LYS A 639 23.57 -17.56 23.57
CA LYS A 639 25.02 -17.79 23.64
C LYS A 639 25.81 -16.47 23.61
N TRP A 640 25.40 -15.54 22.75
CA TRP A 640 26.05 -14.24 22.60
C TRP A 640 26.02 -13.43 23.91
N VAL A 641 24.84 -13.30 24.54
CA VAL A 641 24.70 -12.62 25.84
C VAL A 641 25.51 -13.33 26.91
N SER A 642 25.40 -14.66 26.98
CA SER A 642 26.15 -15.47 27.96
C SER A 642 27.66 -15.29 27.85
N ASN A 643 28.20 -15.24 26.63
CA ASN A 643 29.64 -15.05 26.39
C ASN A 643 30.10 -13.68 26.89
N ILE A 644 29.37 -12.62 26.54
CA ILE A 644 29.68 -11.25 26.98
C ILE A 644 29.70 -11.17 28.51
N LEU A 645 28.65 -11.69 29.17
CA LEU A 645 28.54 -11.61 30.63
C LEU A 645 29.69 -12.36 31.33
N ARG A 646 30.18 -13.47 30.77
CA ARG A 646 31.28 -14.29 31.33
C ARG A 646 32.68 -13.76 31.04
N GLU A 647 32.84 -12.91 30.03
CA GLU A 647 34.16 -12.45 29.58
C GLU A 647 34.89 -11.62 30.64
N ASP A 648 36.08 -12.02 31.06
CA ASP A 648 36.86 -11.26 32.04
C ASP A 648 37.74 -10.22 31.34
N SER A 649 37.19 -9.03 31.11
CA SER A 649 37.85 -7.94 30.38
C SER A 649 38.30 -6.77 31.26
N GLY A 650 38.13 -6.87 32.58
CA GLY A 650 38.40 -5.79 33.53
C GLY A 650 37.48 -4.56 33.39
N MET A 651 36.50 -4.61 32.48
CA MET A 651 35.50 -3.55 32.26
C MET A 651 34.37 -3.66 33.28
N SER A 652 33.83 -2.51 33.73
CA SER A 652 32.56 -2.52 34.46
C SER A 652 31.43 -3.11 33.59
N LEU A 653 30.36 -3.60 34.23
CA LEU A 653 29.23 -4.18 33.50
C LEU A 653 28.65 -3.19 32.45
N LEU A 654 28.53 -1.91 32.80
CA LEU A 654 28.08 -0.86 31.88
C LEU A 654 29.02 -0.72 30.69
N GLN A 655 30.33 -0.57 30.93
CA GLN A 655 31.32 -0.45 29.86
C GLN A 655 31.34 -1.67 28.94
N LYS A 656 31.25 -2.87 29.51
CA LYS A 656 31.20 -4.13 28.77
C LYS A 656 29.97 -4.22 27.87
N LEU A 657 28.79 -3.90 28.38
CA LEU A 657 27.55 -3.92 27.59
C LEU A 657 27.59 -2.87 26.47
N ARG A 658 28.17 -1.70 26.72
CA ARG A 658 28.39 -0.67 25.69
C ARG A 658 29.44 -1.12 24.67
N TYR A 659 30.48 -1.81 25.11
CA TYR A 659 31.50 -2.36 24.22
C TYR A 659 30.92 -3.42 23.29
N TYR A 660 30.03 -4.31 23.74
CA TYR A 660 29.50 -5.37 22.88
C TYR A 660 28.17 -5.05 22.19
N SER A 661 27.46 -4.01 22.62
CA SER A 661 26.14 -3.69 22.06
C SER A 661 26.18 -3.50 20.52
N PRO A 662 25.18 -4.05 19.78
CA PRO A 662 25.02 -3.81 18.34
C PRO A 662 24.65 -2.37 17.99
N TYR A 663 24.16 -1.62 18.99
CA TYR A 663 23.89 -0.19 18.95
C TYR A 663 24.86 0.52 19.83
#